data_AF-A0A928A455-F1
#
_entry.id   AF-A0A928A455-F1
#
_cell.length_a   1.000
_cell.length_b   1.000
_cell.length_c   1.000
_cell.angle_alpha   90.00
_cell.angle_beta   90.00
_cell.angle_gamma   90.00
#
_symmetry.space_group_name_H-M   'P 1'
#
loop_
_entity.id
_entity.type
_entity.pdbx_description
1 polymer ?
#
loop_
_entity_poly.entity_id
_entity_poly.type
_entity_poly.pdbx_seq_one_letter_code
_entity_poly.pdbx_strand_id
1 'polypeptide(L)'
;MPLSEQPETSQLCRRCPMIELRNICKNYEMGNNTVEALKNVSVSFRRNEFVAILGPSGGGKTTMLNIIGGLDRYTSGDLIINGKSTVDFNDRDWDSYRNHTVGFIFQSYNLIPHQNVISNVELALTIAGISRKERTERARQALERVGLGDQLYKKPNQLSGGQMQRVAIARALVNDPDILLADEPTGALDTQSSIQIMDLLKEVASDRLVVMVTHNPELAEKYANRIVRLMDGQIISDSNPYVNAEQERFYTIPKASMNIFTAFMLSLNNLMTKKARTILVSFAGSIGIIGIALIMSLSNGVNRYIDDVQRDSLSSYPLTIENSDMDMTTSMLNVVSSVANTEREEGKVTEISMIASMFNQVGSNNLKAFKKYIENNYDQIDDYLVALQYSYGVTPNIYKADEPGKIIKVNPSTIYNSMFSSSMRMYTRSAFQPLLDNRELLESQYDLIEGRWPEKYDEMVLIVNSKTVITDYIVYALGLRDPAELEDFINKMMQGEKAQLNNKPMSFTWEDFLKLEYKLIIPADFYEYDRTYDVWKDMSDDKAFVQDLLDKATTLKITGIIIPREGRNNNVMMPGVGYLPSLTEYVIEQSHDREIVKQQLADREKDVFSRRTFEEINSDNRQESNINFEDMISVDTDMMNQAFRINVNPDDVTSSMNYFMSRAMNDVINDAGDAGKQLGTFIRNMTAEMLADYIKQAGEGGTAVIDMEAIDKMIDDQMAKESSKKEMAQIEKDFGLEAGYMEKVLRPMLKSTVASYVEIGKQFVPGGDTPLSSDKIVELVNALMNNPAMEETIKNVTTSLLQGRIMKTLNGTMSEMGSYLSGVMNNAFIFDASALQNAFKFNMTEEEITRLMMTYMNTSQNDVTADGNLRNLGYVDPQSPVSIAAYLKDFDSKEGFKKFISDYNDDLKEKGHDEDVIVYTDITGILISSVSNIINAISYVLIAFVSVSLIVSSIMIAIITYISVLERTKEIGVLRSLGASKGNVASVFNAETFIIGLFAGTIGVLTTVLLCYPINWIVRKVTDIPTLTAYLPLRTGLILIVISIVLTVIAGIIPSRMAMKCDPVTALRTE
;
A
#
# COMPACT_ATOMS: atom_id res chain seq x y z
N MET A 1 -26.14 71.68 9.30
CA MET A 1 -27.56 72.08 9.25
C MET A 1 -28.04 72.31 10.67
N PRO A 2 -28.90 73.32 10.90
CA PRO A 2 -28.97 74.02 12.17
C PRO A 2 -29.83 73.30 13.22
N LEU A 3 -29.43 73.57 14.47
CA LEU A 3 -30.12 73.36 15.74
C LEU A 3 -31.65 73.30 15.62
N SER A 4 -32.22 72.12 15.90
CA SER A 4 -33.61 72.00 16.36
C SER A 4 -33.60 71.78 17.86
N GLU A 5 -34.33 72.65 18.56
CA GLU A 5 -34.59 72.68 19.99
C GLU A 5 -34.75 71.28 20.62
N GLN A 6 -33.94 70.97 21.63
CA GLN A 6 -34.25 69.92 22.59
C GLN A 6 -35.10 70.52 23.72
N PRO A 7 -36.22 69.88 24.11
CA PRO A 7 -37.07 70.36 25.19
C PRO A 7 -36.37 70.17 26.54
N GLU A 8 -36.63 71.08 27.47
CA GLU A 8 -36.21 71.04 28.87
C GLU A 8 -36.61 69.71 29.55
N THR A 9 -35.69 68.73 29.62
CA THR A 9 -35.90 67.46 30.34
C THR A 9 -35.08 67.33 31.63
N SER A 10 -34.54 68.42 32.16
CA SER A 10 -33.54 68.36 33.26
C SER A 10 -34.12 68.29 34.68
N GLN A 11 -35.44 68.40 34.90
CA GLN A 11 -36.02 68.35 36.26
C GLN A 11 -36.82 67.09 36.63
N LEU A 12 -37.13 66.20 35.68
CA LEU A 12 -38.03 65.05 35.93
C LEU A 12 -37.34 63.68 36.12
N CYS A 13 -36.02 63.56 35.98
CA CYS A 13 -35.29 62.26 36.03
C CYS A 13 -34.86 61.77 37.43
N ARG A 14 -35.27 62.40 38.54
CA ARG A 14 -34.82 62.03 39.90
C ARG A 14 -35.58 60.87 40.57
N ARG A 15 -36.54 60.24 39.87
CA ARG A 15 -37.55 59.36 40.48
C ARG A 15 -37.45 57.87 40.13
N CYS A 16 -36.45 57.41 39.38
CA CYS A 16 -36.21 55.98 39.17
C CYS A 16 -34.81 55.59 39.67
N PRO A 17 -34.64 54.45 40.38
CA PRO A 17 -33.33 53.98 40.76
C PRO A 17 -32.57 53.54 39.51
N MET A 18 -31.32 53.97 39.41
CA MET A 18 -30.44 53.62 38.30
C MET A 18 -29.90 52.19 38.45
N ILE A 19 -29.59 51.81 39.70
CA ILE A 19 -29.15 50.47 40.09
C ILE A 19 -29.93 50.07 41.34
N GLU A 20 -30.48 48.86 41.34
CA GLU A 20 -31.20 48.28 42.48
C GLU A 20 -30.67 46.87 42.78
N LEU A 21 -30.18 46.66 44.00
CA LEU A 21 -29.81 45.35 44.53
C LEU A 21 -31.00 44.83 45.34
N ARG A 22 -31.51 43.65 44.98
CA ARG A 22 -32.57 42.94 45.70
C ARG A 22 -32.00 41.66 46.29
N ASN A 23 -31.83 41.64 47.61
CA ASN A 23 -31.47 40.47 48.39
C ASN A 23 -30.20 39.76 47.89
N ILE A 24 -29.18 40.54 47.53
CA ILE A 24 -27.94 40.03 46.93
C ILE A 24 -27.13 39.26 47.99
N CYS A 25 -26.82 38.00 47.68
CA CYS A 25 -25.88 37.18 48.43
C CYS A 25 -24.70 36.79 47.53
N LYS A 26 -23.49 36.74 48.10
CA LYS A 26 -22.29 36.27 47.40
C LYS A 26 -21.46 35.38 48.28
N ASN A 27 -21.28 34.14 47.82
CA ASN A 27 -20.46 33.13 48.45
C ASN A 27 -19.23 32.85 47.58
N TYR A 28 -18.05 32.82 48.19
CA TYR A 28 -16.82 32.37 47.53
C TYR A 28 -16.45 30.99 48.05
N GLU A 29 -16.20 30.06 47.13
CA GLU A 29 -15.68 28.73 47.44
C GLU A 29 -14.15 28.80 47.52
N MET A 30 -13.59 28.58 48.71
CA MET A 30 -12.15 28.52 48.95
C MET A 30 -11.78 27.10 49.43
N GLY A 31 -11.43 26.23 48.47
CA GLY A 31 -11.16 24.82 48.74
C GLY A 31 -12.42 24.13 49.28
N ASN A 32 -12.38 23.64 50.52
CA ASN A 32 -13.54 23.02 51.19
C ASN A 32 -14.38 24.01 52.02
N ASN A 33 -13.98 25.28 52.14
CA ASN A 33 -14.69 26.27 52.94
C ASN A 33 -15.46 27.25 52.07
N THR A 34 -16.68 27.59 52.48
CA THR A 34 -17.49 28.64 51.83
C THR A 34 -17.43 29.91 52.66
N VAL A 35 -17.02 31.03 52.06
CA VAL A 35 -16.99 32.35 52.70
C VAL A 35 -18.13 33.19 52.16
N GLU A 36 -19.09 33.54 53.03
CA GLU A 36 -20.19 34.45 52.69
C GLU A 36 -19.71 35.90 52.74
N ALA A 37 -19.46 36.49 51.57
CA ALA A 37 -18.96 37.86 51.44
C ALA A 37 -20.06 38.93 51.45
N LEU A 38 -21.27 38.60 51.00
CA LEU A 38 -22.47 39.45 51.09
C LEU A 38 -23.66 38.62 51.53
N LYS A 39 -24.45 39.17 52.46
CA LYS A 39 -25.56 38.48 53.12
C LYS A 39 -26.83 39.31 52.97
N ASN A 40 -27.65 38.95 51.99
CA ASN A 40 -28.98 39.51 51.76
C ASN A 40 -28.99 41.05 51.64
N VAL A 41 -28.08 41.59 50.82
CA VAL A 41 -27.88 43.04 50.67
C VAL A 41 -28.91 43.63 49.72
N SER A 42 -29.68 44.62 50.22
CA SER A 42 -30.67 45.35 49.44
C SER A 42 -30.43 46.85 49.52
N VAL A 43 -30.15 47.50 48.38
CA VAL A 43 -29.92 48.95 48.28
C VAL A 43 -30.19 49.46 46.87
N SER A 44 -30.68 50.69 46.76
CA SER A 44 -30.93 51.37 45.48
C SER A 44 -30.13 52.65 45.36
N PHE A 45 -29.59 52.92 44.16
CA PHE A 45 -28.76 54.09 43.83
C PHE A 45 -29.48 55.02 42.84
N ARG A 46 -29.37 56.33 43.06
CA ARG A 46 -30.00 57.35 42.19
C ARG A 46 -29.10 57.67 41.00
N ARG A 47 -29.69 58.30 39.97
CA ARG A 47 -28.89 58.99 38.95
C ARG A 47 -28.30 60.28 39.54
N ASN A 48 -27.06 60.62 39.17
CA ASN A 48 -26.36 61.85 39.59
C ASN A 48 -26.19 61.96 41.11
N GLU A 49 -25.58 60.93 41.71
CA GLU A 49 -25.40 60.80 43.15
C GLU A 49 -23.94 60.41 43.45
N PHE A 50 -23.32 61.05 44.45
CA PHE A 50 -22.04 60.59 45.01
C PHE A 50 -22.29 59.75 46.26
N VAL A 51 -22.15 58.43 46.15
CA VAL A 51 -22.32 57.49 47.27
C VAL A 51 -20.96 56.97 47.75
N ALA A 52 -20.73 57.03 49.06
CA ALA A 52 -19.60 56.37 49.71
C ALA A 52 -20.04 55.11 50.46
N ILE A 53 -19.48 53.95 50.11
CA ILE A 53 -19.64 52.69 50.84
C ILE A 53 -18.49 52.60 51.86
N LEU A 54 -18.83 52.73 53.13
CA LEU A 54 -17.88 52.81 54.25
C LEU A 54 -17.94 51.53 55.11
N GLY A 55 -16.79 51.03 55.57
CA GLY A 55 -16.75 49.86 56.46
C GLY A 55 -15.34 49.29 56.65
N PRO A 56 -15.13 48.37 57.61
CA PRO A 56 -13.83 47.75 57.87
C PRO A 56 -13.34 46.89 56.69
N SER A 57 -12.03 46.64 56.63
CA SER A 57 -11.45 45.72 55.63
C SER A 57 -12.07 44.32 55.78
N GLY A 58 -12.32 43.63 54.67
CA GLY A 58 -13.00 42.33 54.67
C GLY A 58 -14.53 42.37 54.84
N GLY A 59 -15.14 43.54 55.09
CA GLY A 59 -16.60 43.65 55.29
C GLY A 59 -17.49 43.48 54.04
N GLY A 60 -16.94 43.03 52.89
CA GLY A 60 -17.68 42.81 51.64
C GLY A 60 -17.76 44.00 50.67
N LYS A 61 -17.12 45.14 50.97
CA LYS A 61 -17.28 46.39 50.19
C LYS A 61 -16.87 46.26 48.73
N THR A 62 -15.65 45.78 48.48
CA THR A 62 -15.14 45.55 47.12
C THR A 62 -15.94 44.48 46.39
N THR A 63 -16.42 43.45 47.10
CA THR A 63 -17.32 42.44 46.53
C THR A 63 -18.62 43.06 46.03
N MET A 64 -19.24 43.93 46.84
CA MET A 64 -20.43 44.68 46.46
C MET A 64 -20.17 45.59 45.26
N LEU A 65 -19.05 46.31 45.25
CA LEU A 65 -18.66 47.17 44.13
C LEU A 65 -18.42 46.37 42.84
N ASN A 66 -17.77 45.21 42.93
CA ASN A 66 -17.52 44.33 41.79
C ASN A 66 -18.81 43.75 41.20
N ILE A 67 -19.80 43.42 42.04
CA ILE A 67 -21.12 42.97 41.58
C ILE A 67 -21.88 44.12 40.89
N ILE A 68 -21.87 45.32 41.48
CA ILE A 68 -22.47 46.51 40.86
C ILE A 68 -21.84 46.81 39.50
N GLY A 69 -20.52 46.66 39.40
CA GLY A 69 -19.77 46.86 38.16
C GLY A 69 -19.84 45.72 37.16
N GLY A 70 -20.53 44.63 37.48
CA GLY A 70 -20.60 43.45 36.62
C GLY A 70 -19.25 42.76 36.37
N LEU A 71 -18.29 42.94 37.30
CA LEU A 71 -17.01 42.25 37.32
C LEU A 71 -17.13 40.87 38.00
N ASP A 72 -18.05 40.73 38.95
CA ASP A 72 -18.37 39.46 39.61
C ASP A 72 -19.88 39.20 39.55
N ARG A 73 -20.27 37.93 39.64
CA ARG A 73 -21.67 37.48 39.68
C ARG A 73 -22.08 37.22 41.13
N TYR A 74 -23.27 37.64 41.54
CA TYR A 74 -23.87 37.22 42.80
C TYR A 74 -24.27 35.74 42.78
N THR A 75 -24.39 35.12 43.95
CA THR A 75 -24.79 33.70 44.11
C THR A 75 -26.32 33.57 44.14
N SER A 76 -27.02 34.51 44.77
CA SER A 76 -28.48 34.60 44.79
C SER A 76 -28.94 36.06 44.97
N GLY A 77 -30.21 36.33 44.68
CA GLY A 77 -30.79 37.67 44.60
C GLY A 77 -31.00 38.15 43.17
N ASP A 78 -31.25 39.44 42.99
CA ASP A 78 -31.34 40.07 41.66
C ASP A 78 -30.72 41.47 41.67
N LEU A 79 -29.94 41.77 40.64
CA LEU A 79 -29.41 43.11 40.37
C LEU A 79 -30.17 43.68 39.18
N ILE A 80 -30.80 44.84 39.35
CA ILE A 80 -31.57 45.53 38.33
C ILE A 80 -30.79 46.77 37.90
N ILE A 81 -30.53 46.89 36.60
CA ILE A 81 -29.77 47.99 35.99
C ILE A 81 -30.68 48.69 35.00
N ASN A 82 -30.92 49.99 35.17
CA ASN A 82 -31.80 50.78 34.31
C ASN A 82 -33.19 50.12 34.09
N GLY A 83 -33.73 49.51 35.14
CA GLY A 83 -35.04 48.82 35.11
C GLY A 83 -35.03 47.40 34.53
N LYS A 84 -33.89 46.88 34.04
CA LYS A 84 -33.78 45.51 33.52
C LYS A 84 -33.10 44.58 34.54
N SER A 85 -33.73 43.44 34.84
CA SER A 85 -33.13 42.38 35.66
C SER A 85 -31.89 41.80 34.97
N THR A 86 -30.83 41.55 35.74
CA THR A 86 -29.59 40.96 35.24
C THR A 86 -29.59 39.44 35.26
N VAL A 87 -30.63 38.80 35.80
CA VAL A 87 -30.85 37.34 35.66
C VAL A 87 -30.93 36.96 34.18
N ASP A 88 -31.54 37.81 33.35
CA ASP A 88 -31.67 37.61 31.90
C ASP A 88 -30.45 38.08 31.09
N PHE A 89 -29.39 38.60 31.74
CA PHE A 89 -28.20 39.06 31.02
C PHE A 89 -27.31 37.89 30.61
N ASN A 90 -27.08 37.76 29.31
CA ASN A 90 -26.00 36.91 28.79
C ASN A 90 -24.63 37.60 28.95
N ASP A 91 -23.55 36.88 28.69
CA ASP A 91 -22.19 37.44 28.80
C ASP A 91 -21.97 38.71 27.96
N ARG A 92 -22.55 38.80 26.77
CA ARG A 92 -22.44 39.99 25.92
C ARG A 92 -23.15 41.20 26.51
N ASP A 93 -24.28 40.99 27.19
CA ASP A 93 -25.00 42.08 27.88
C ASP A 93 -24.13 42.66 29.00
N TRP A 94 -23.43 41.79 29.77
CA TRP A 94 -22.47 42.22 30.78
C TRP A 94 -21.23 42.90 30.21
N ASP A 95 -20.70 42.38 29.10
CA ASP A 95 -19.59 43.02 28.38
C ASP A 95 -19.99 44.43 27.90
N SER A 96 -21.21 44.58 27.38
CA SER A 96 -21.79 45.87 26.97
C SER A 96 -21.99 46.84 28.12
N TYR A 97 -22.53 46.36 29.25
CA TYR A 97 -22.73 47.14 30.46
C TYR A 97 -21.39 47.70 30.97
N ARG A 98 -20.35 46.86 31.02
CA ARG A 98 -19.00 47.29 31.43
C ARG A 98 -18.34 48.28 30.49
N ASN A 99 -18.64 48.23 29.20
CA ASN A 99 -17.99 49.09 28.22
C ASN A 99 -18.63 50.48 28.13
N HIS A 100 -19.98 50.54 28.13
CA HIS A 100 -20.72 51.79 27.86
C HIS A 100 -21.31 52.44 29.09
N THR A 101 -21.62 51.67 30.15
CA THR A 101 -22.37 52.18 31.30
C THR A 101 -21.50 52.33 32.54
N VAL A 102 -20.44 51.53 32.68
CA VAL A 102 -19.57 51.52 33.85
C VAL A 102 -18.16 52.00 33.51
N GLY A 103 -17.68 53.03 34.21
CA GLY A 103 -16.27 53.34 34.36
C GLY A 103 -15.77 52.75 35.67
N PHE A 104 -14.64 52.05 35.65
CA PHE A 104 -14.07 51.45 36.86
C PHE A 104 -12.68 52.01 37.17
N ILE A 105 -12.50 52.49 38.40
CA ILE A 105 -11.22 52.97 38.96
C ILE A 105 -10.77 51.95 40.00
N PHE A 106 -9.66 51.28 39.71
CA PHE A 106 -9.08 50.24 40.58
C PHE A 106 -8.11 50.84 41.60
N GLN A 107 -8.01 50.22 42.77
CA GLN A 107 -7.06 50.58 43.83
C GLN A 107 -5.59 50.58 43.35
N SER A 108 -5.19 49.58 42.55
CA SER A 108 -3.80 49.43 42.05
C SER A 108 -3.57 50.00 40.65
N TYR A 109 -4.41 50.92 40.16
CA TYR A 109 -4.38 51.55 38.82
C TYR A 109 -4.63 50.59 37.63
N ASN A 110 -4.06 49.38 37.65
CA ASN A 110 -4.14 48.34 36.61
C ASN A 110 -3.85 48.86 35.19
N LEU A 111 -2.79 49.67 35.05
CA LEU A 111 -2.29 50.14 33.75
C LEU A 111 -1.38 49.08 33.10
N ILE A 112 -1.44 48.96 31.78
CA ILE A 112 -0.57 48.05 31.01
C ILE A 112 0.84 48.65 30.90
N PRO A 113 1.87 48.05 31.53
CA PRO A 113 3.17 48.71 31.72
C PRO A 113 3.94 49.00 30.43
N HIS A 114 3.77 48.15 29.42
CA HIS A 114 4.52 48.25 28.17
C HIS A 114 3.89 49.25 27.17
N GLN A 115 2.67 49.71 27.45
CA GLN A 115 1.96 50.72 26.64
C GLN A 115 2.20 52.14 27.17
N ASN A 116 2.03 53.14 26.31
CA ASN A 116 2.08 54.54 26.75
C ASN A 116 0.74 54.98 27.38
N VAL A 117 0.73 56.18 27.97
CA VAL A 117 -0.46 56.75 28.65
C VAL A 117 -1.66 56.84 27.72
N ILE A 118 -1.48 57.39 26.51
CA ILE A 118 -2.58 57.51 25.54
C ILE A 118 -3.15 56.16 25.12
N SER A 119 -2.30 55.16 24.86
CA SER A 119 -2.75 53.81 24.49
C SER A 119 -3.54 53.16 25.61
N ASN A 120 -3.12 53.32 26.87
CA ASN A 120 -3.86 52.80 28.03
C ASN A 120 -5.30 53.35 28.12
N VAL A 121 -5.51 54.61 27.74
CA VAL A 121 -6.83 55.24 27.70
C VAL A 121 -7.61 54.81 26.44
N GLU A 122 -6.93 54.68 25.28
CA GLU A 122 -7.54 54.21 24.03
C GLU A 122 -8.10 52.77 24.11
N LEU A 123 -7.62 51.93 25.04
CA LEU A 123 -8.08 50.54 25.19
C LEU A 123 -9.60 50.45 25.37
N ALA A 124 -10.19 51.31 26.20
CA ALA A 124 -11.63 51.31 26.45
C ALA A 124 -12.41 51.64 25.16
N LEU A 125 -11.98 52.67 24.42
CA LEU A 125 -12.58 53.06 23.14
C LEU A 125 -12.36 52.00 22.05
N THR A 126 -11.28 51.23 22.15
CA THR A 126 -10.95 50.15 21.22
C THR A 126 -11.92 49.00 21.31
N ILE A 127 -12.34 48.68 22.52
CA ILE A 127 -13.34 47.66 22.78
C ILE A 127 -14.73 48.16 22.34
N ALA A 128 -14.99 49.47 22.45
CA ALA A 128 -16.21 50.13 21.94
C ALA A 128 -16.30 50.21 20.40
N GLY A 129 -15.27 49.76 19.66
CA GLY A 129 -15.30 49.71 18.20
C GLY A 129 -15.09 51.06 17.50
N ILE A 130 -14.61 52.08 18.22
CA ILE A 130 -14.40 53.43 17.70
C ILE A 130 -13.19 53.46 16.75
N SER A 131 -13.27 54.29 15.69
CA SER A 131 -12.21 54.40 14.68
C SER A 131 -10.90 54.94 15.29
N ARG A 132 -9.73 54.48 14.81
CA ARG A 132 -8.42 54.87 15.40
C ARG A 132 -8.25 56.38 15.55
N LYS A 133 -8.58 57.16 14.52
CA LYS A 133 -8.43 58.62 14.53
C LYS A 133 -9.28 59.26 15.62
N GLU A 134 -10.52 58.82 15.76
CA GLU A 134 -11.44 59.32 16.78
C GLU A 134 -11.04 58.86 18.19
N ARG A 135 -10.52 57.62 18.33
CA ARG A 135 -10.06 57.11 19.62
C ARG A 135 -8.93 57.94 20.20
N THR A 136 -7.92 58.23 19.39
CA THR A 136 -6.76 59.02 19.81
C THR A 136 -7.17 60.43 20.23
N GLU A 137 -8.09 61.05 19.50
CA GLU A 137 -8.58 62.38 19.85
C GLU A 137 -9.39 62.40 21.15
N ARG A 138 -10.32 61.46 21.33
CA ARG A 138 -11.09 61.34 22.58
C ARG A 138 -10.20 61.00 23.78
N ALA A 139 -9.23 60.10 23.60
CA ALA A 139 -8.28 59.75 24.65
C ALA A 139 -7.40 60.94 25.05
N ARG A 140 -6.96 61.75 24.08
CA ARG A 140 -6.22 62.99 24.32
C ARG A 140 -7.06 63.98 25.13
N GLN A 141 -8.31 64.22 24.73
CA GLN A 141 -9.23 65.11 25.45
C GLN A 141 -9.50 64.63 26.88
N ALA A 142 -9.70 63.32 27.09
CA ALA A 142 -9.88 62.76 28.43
C ALA A 142 -8.63 62.94 29.30
N LEU A 143 -7.43 62.79 28.72
CA LEU A 143 -6.17 63.03 29.42
C LEU A 143 -5.95 64.52 29.73
N GLU A 144 -6.38 65.43 28.87
CA GLU A 144 -6.36 66.87 29.13
C GLU A 144 -7.31 67.26 30.27
N ARG A 145 -8.52 66.69 30.32
CA ARG A 145 -9.49 66.92 31.42
C ARG A 145 -8.95 66.53 32.80
N VAL A 146 -8.05 65.55 32.86
CA VAL A 146 -7.39 65.15 34.12
C VAL A 146 -6.00 65.78 34.30
N GLY A 147 -5.63 66.79 33.50
CA GLY A 147 -4.37 67.52 33.64
C GLY A 147 -3.11 66.75 33.23
N LEU A 148 -3.22 65.81 32.27
CA LEU A 148 -2.12 64.98 31.76
C LEU A 148 -1.86 65.15 30.26
N GLY A 149 -2.31 66.26 29.65
CA GLY A 149 -2.13 66.55 28.21
C GLY A 149 -0.67 66.52 27.73
N ASP A 150 0.31 66.86 28.57
CA ASP A 150 1.73 66.85 28.20
C ASP A 150 2.41 65.48 28.39
N GLN A 151 1.69 64.49 28.94
CA GLN A 151 2.26 63.20 29.37
C GLN A 151 1.87 62.01 28.48
N LEU A 152 1.25 62.27 27.32
CA LEU A 152 0.61 61.26 26.45
C LEU A 152 1.51 60.06 26.09
N TYR A 153 2.79 60.31 25.83
CA TYR A 153 3.73 59.31 25.32
C TYR A 153 4.64 58.70 26.40
N LYS A 154 4.47 59.09 27.67
CA LYS A 154 5.16 58.43 28.77
C LYS A 154 4.61 57.02 29.00
N LYS A 155 5.41 56.18 29.66
CA LYS A 155 4.98 54.86 30.16
C LYS A 155 4.56 54.96 31.64
N PRO A 156 3.71 54.04 32.14
CA PRO A 156 3.26 54.05 33.54
C PRO A 156 4.40 54.13 34.58
N ASN A 157 5.52 53.45 34.32
CA ASN A 157 6.69 53.48 35.19
C ASN A 157 7.44 54.83 35.24
N GLN A 158 7.03 55.81 34.42
CA GLN A 158 7.58 57.17 34.39
C GLN A 158 6.65 58.21 35.04
N LEU A 159 5.56 57.76 35.67
CA LEU A 159 4.55 58.60 36.31
C LEU A 159 4.56 58.45 37.84
N SER A 160 4.16 59.50 38.55
CA SER A 160 3.88 59.38 40.00
C SER A 160 2.60 58.60 40.26
N GLY A 161 2.41 58.09 41.48
CA GLY A 161 1.17 57.38 41.87
C GLY A 161 -0.10 58.18 41.58
N GLY A 162 -0.10 59.48 41.91
CA GLY A 162 -1.21 60.39 41.61
C GLY A 162 -1.46 60.57 40.12
N GLN A 163 -0.39 60.63 39.31
CA GLN A 163 -0.53 60.68 37.85
C GLN A 163 -1.07 59.37 37.28
N MET A 164 -0.61 58.21 37.75
CA MET A 164 -1.15 56.90 37.34
C MET A 164 -2.64 56.77 37.67
N GLN A 165 -3.07 57.27 38.84
CA GLN A 165 -4.50 57.30 39.18
C GLN A 165 -5.30 58.19 38.23
N ARG A 166 -4.77 59.36 37.87
CA ARG A 166 -5.43 60.24 36.88
C ARG A 166 -5.52 59.59 35.50
N VAL A 167 -4.52 58.81 35.07
CA VAL A 167 -4.63 58.00 33.85
C VAL A 167 -5.74 56.95 33.98
N ALA A 168 -5.84 56.26 35.12
CA ALA A 168 -6.90 55.29 35.37
C ALA A 168 -8.29 55.95 35.35
N ILE A 169 -8.42 57.16 35.89
CA ILE A 169 -9.66 57.96 35.84
C ILE A 169 -9.97 58.39 34.40
N ALA A 170 -9.00 58.90 33.65
CA ALA A 170 -9.20 59.24 32.23
C ALA A 170 -9.68 58.01 31.43
N ARG A 171 -9.08 56.83 31.66
CA ARG A 171 -9.53 55.56 31.06
C ARG A 171 -10.95 55.19 31.46
N ALA A 172 -11.35 55.42 32.71
CA ALA A 172 -12.70 55.15 33.18
C ALA A 172 -13.73 56.12 32.57
N LEU A 173 -13.34 57.37 32.30
CA LEU A 173 -14.24 58.43 31.81
C LEU A 173 -14.33 58.51 30.28
N VAL A 174 -13.39 57.91 29.54
CA VAL A 174 -13.25 58.15 28.09
C VAL A 174 -14.47 57.70 27.26
N ASN A 175 -15.20 56.67 27.71
CA ASN A 175 -16.42 56.18 27.09
C ASN A 175 -17.68 56.95 27.53
N ASP A 176 -17.52 57.99 28.36
CA ASP A 176 -18.59 58.74 28.99
C ASP A 176 -19.63 57.87 29.71
N PRO A 177 -19.23 57.10 30.73
CA PRO A 177 -20.11 56.16 31.40
C PRO A 177 -21.15 56.87 32.27
N ASP A 178 -22.33 56.26 32.41
CA ASP A 178 -23.37 56.74 33.35
C ASP A 178 -23.04 56.44 34.83
N ILE A 179 -22.19 55.43 35.08
CA ILE A 179 -21.78 54.97 36.43
C ILE A 179 -20.26 55.00 36.52
N LEU A 180 -19.72 55.62 37.55
CA LEU A 180 -18.30 55.54 37.90
C LEU A 180 -18.14 54.83 39.24
N LEU A 181 -17.43 53.71 39.21
CA LEU A 181 -17.12 52.89 40.38
C LEU A 181 -15.67 53.11 40.77
N ALA A 182 -15.43 53.44 42.03
CA ALA A 182 -14.10 53.74 42.54
C ALA A 182 -13.78 52.89 43.77
N ASP A 183 -12.83 51.98 43.63
CA ASP A 183 -12.35 51.15 44.74
C ASP A 183 -11.13 51.81 45.39
N GLU A 184 -11.32 52.40 46.57
CA GLU A 184 -10.29 53.12 47.34
C GLU A 184 -9.43 54.08 46.49
N PRO A 185 -10.03 55.08 45.81
CA PRO A 185 -9.35 55.89 44.81
C PRO A 185 -8.20 56.76 45.34
N THR A 186 -8.07 56.92 46.66
CA THR A 186 -7.04 57.73 47.32
C THR A 186 -6.10 56.92 48.22
N GLY A 187 -6.26 55.59 48.33
CA GLY A 187 -5.55 54.78 49.32
C GLY A 187 -4.03 54.71 49.15
N ALA A 188 -3.53 54.94 47.93
CA ALA A 188 -2.11 54.88 47.58
C ALA A 188 -1.50 56.26 47.23
N LEU A 189 -2.14 57.36 47.64
CA LEU A 189 -1.79 58.72 47.23
C LEU A 189 -1.40 59.61 48.41
N ASP A 190 -0.61 60.65 48.14
CA ASP A 190 -0.34 61.74 49.09
C ASP A 190 -1.59 62.62 49.29
N THR A 191 -1.60 63.43 50.35
CA THR A 191 -2.75 64.25 50.73
C THR A 191 -3.17 65.25 49.65
N GLN A 192 -2.21 65.90 48.96
CA GLN A 192 -2.54 66.88 47.91
C GLN A 192 -3.12 66.19 46.68
N SER A 193 -2.51 65.09 46.23
CA SER A 193 -3.05 64.28 45.13
C SER A 193 -4.44 63.73 45.48
N SER A 194 -4.66 63.28 46.72
CA SER A 194 -5.95 62.76 47.17
C SER A 194 -7.07 63.80 47.07
N ILE A 195 -6.79 65.06 47.43
CA ILE A 195 -7.76 66.16 47.30
C ILE A 195 -8.12 66.39 45.84
N GLN A 196 -7.13 66.48 44.94
CA GLN A 196 -7.36 66.70 43.51
C GLN A 196 -8.25 65.61 42.89
N ILE A 197 -8.03 64.35 43.28
CA ILE A 197 -8.83 63.21 42.80
C ILE A 197 -10.26 63.30 43.33
N MET A 198 -10.44 63.64 44.61
CA MET A 198 -11.77 63.76 45.22
C MET A 198 -12.58 64.94 44.66
N ASP A 199 -11.93 66.07 44.37
CA ASP A 199 -12.56 67.21 43.70
C ASP A 199 -13.02 66.82 42.28
N LEU A 200 -12.19 66.09 41.54
CA LEU A 200 -12.54 65.57 40.21
C LEU A 200 -13.72 64.59 40.28
N LEU A 201 -13.72 63.63 41.23
CA LEU A 201 -14.83 62.69 41.41
C LEU A 201 -16.13 63.41 41.80
N LYS A 202 -16.04 64.47 42.60
CA LYS A 202 -17.21 65.28 42.99
C LYS A 202 -17.77 66.08 41.81
N GLU A 203 -16.90 66.63 40.95
CA GLU A 203 -17.31 67.27 39.71
C GLU A 203 -18.03 66.28 38.79
N VAL A 204 -17.44 65.09 38.61
CA VAL A 204 -18.02 64.00 37.83
C VAL A 204 -19.37 63.53 38.40
N ALA A 205 -19.55 63.50 39.73
CA ALA A 205 -20.83 63.11 40.35
C ALA A 205 -21.99 64.08 40.10
N SER A 206 -21.73 65.28 39.55
CA SER A 206 -22.78 66.26 39.24
C SER A 206 -23.70 65.81 38.09
N ASP A 207 -23.17 65.03 37.15
CA ASP A 207 -23.87 64.60 35.93
C ASP A 207 -24.06 63.08 35.81
N ARG A 208 -23.47 62.28 36.71
CA ARG A 208 -23.54 60.80 36.69
C ARG A 208 -23.46 60.17 38.08
N LEU A 209 -23.73 58.87 38.21
CA LEU A 209 -23.62 58.15 39.49
C LEU A 209 -22.15 57.83 39.80
N VAL A 210 -21.66 58.24 40.97
CA VAL A 210 -20.33 57.87 41.48
C VAL A 210 -20.50 57.02 42.75
N VAL A 211 -20.04 55.78 42.72
CA VAL A 211 -20.00 54.89 43.88
C VAL A 211 -18.55 54.65 44.28
N MET A 212 -18.16 55.19 45.42
CA MET A 212 -16.81 55.04 45.97
C MET A 212 -16.83 54.10 47.18
N VAL A 213 -15.94 53.13 47.18
CA VAL A 213 -15.60 52.35 48.38
C VAL A 213 -14.42 53.01 49.08
N THR A 214 -14.53 53.22 50.38
CA THR A 214 -13.42 53.75 51.19
C THR A 214 -13.47 53.22 52.61
N HIS A 215 -12.32 53.17 53.28
CA HIS A 215 -12.23 52.97 54.74
C HIS A 215 -11.98 54.29 55.48
N ASN A 216 -11.83 55.42 54.77
CA ASN A 216 -11.59 56.73 55.37
C ASN A 216 -12.94 57.48 55.56
N PRO A 217 -13.42 57.63 56.80
CA PRO A 217 -14.69 58.31 57.09
C PRO A 217 -14.64 59.81 56.78
N GLU A 218 -13.51 60.49 57.00
CA GLU A 218 -13.38 61.94 56.77
C GLU A 218 -13.58 62.28 55.29
N LEU A 219 -13.02 61.47 54.39
CA LEU A 219 -13.22 61.66 52.94
C LEU A 219 -14.65 61.35 52.51
N ALA A 220 -15.28 60.32 53.10
CA ALA A 220 -16.67 60.00 52.82
C ALA A 220 -17.61 61.15 53.24
N GLU A 221 -17.44 61.69 54.45
CA GLU A 221 -18.29 62.77 54.98
C GLU A 221 -18.09 64.11 54.27
N LYS A 222 -16.87 64.40 53.81
CA LYS A 222 -16.56 65.67 53.14
C LYS A 222 -17.07 65.74 51.69
N TYR A 223 -17.08 64.63 50.96
CA TYR A 223 -17.34 64.62 49.52
C TYR A 223 -18.63 63.93 49.11
N ALA A 224 -19.07 62.87 49.80
CA ALA A 224 -20.23 62.10 49.39
C ALA A 224 -21.55 62.74 49.83
N ASN A 225 -22.57 62.60 48.99
CA ASN A 225 -23.94 63.03 49.28
C ASN A 225 -24.72 61.99 50.09
N ARG A 226 -24.24 60.74 50.10
CA ARG A 226 -24.84 59.60 50.81
C ARG A 226 -23.76 58.63 51.26
N ILE A 227 -23.89 58.12 52.48
CA ILE A 227 -22.97 57.15 53.06
C ILE A 227 -23.75 55.89 53.39
N VAL A 228 -23.31 54.75 52.83
CA VAL A 228 -23.83 53.41 53.11
C VAL A 228 -22.78 52.67 53.93
N ARG A 229 -23.12 52.28 55.16
CA ARG A 229 -22.20 51.55 56.04
C ARG A 229 -22.39 50.04 55.91
N LEU A 230 -21.33 49.33 55.53
CA LEU A 230 -21.32 47.88 55.31
C LEU A 230 -20.39 47.19 56.31
N MET A 231 -20.86 46.17 57.01
CA MET A 231 -20.08 45.36 57.94
C MET A 231 -20.51 43.89 57.86
N ASP A 232 -19.53 42.98 57.86
CA ASP A 232 -19.76 41.53 57.80
C ASP A 232 -20.73 41.08 56.69
N GLY A 233 -20.69 41.77 55.55
CA GLY A 233 -21.54 41.48 54.39
C GLY A 233 -22.97 42.01 54.48
N GLN A 234 -23.31 42.84 55.47
CA GLN A 234 -24.64 43.44 55.68
C GLN A 234 -24.59 44.97 55.73
N ILE A 235 -25.65 45.64 55.28
CA ILE A 235 -25.79 47.10 55.41
C ILE A 235 -26.32 47.41 56.80
N ILE A 236 -25.57 48.19 57.58
CA ILE A 236 -25.97 48.62 58.93
C ILE A 236 -26.74 49.94 58.89
N SER A 237 -26.31 50.88 58.04
CA SER A 237 -26.96 52.18 57.93
C SER A 237 -26.81 52.81 56.55
N ASP A 238 -27.78 53.65 56.20
CA ASP A 238 -27.83 54.42 54.97
C ASP A 238 -28.28 55.84 55.31
N SER A 239 -27.42 56.83 55.03
CA SER A 239 -27.67 58.21 55.45
C SER A 239 -28.73 58.94 54.62
N ASN A 240 -29.06 58.44 53.42
CA ASN A 240 -30.04 59.05 52.53
C ASN A 240 -30.71 57.98 51.64
N PRO A 241 -31.48 57.05 52.22
CA PRO A 241 -32.02 55.91 51.50
C PRO A 241 -32.97 56.34 50.38
N TYR A 242 -32.99 55.57 49.30
CA TYR A 242 -33.91 55.78 48.19
C TYR A 242 -35.32 55.26 48.56
N VAL A 243 -36.36 56.06 48.29
CA VAL A 243 -37.76 55.70 48.55
C VAL A 243 -38.55 55.80 47.25
N ASN A 244 -39.31 54.73 46.93
CA ASN A 244 -39.91 54.40 45.65
C ASN A 244 -40.57 55.55 44.85
N ALA A 245 -40.43 55.48 43.52
CA ALA A 245 -41.47 55.93 42.60
C ALA A 245 -41.72 54.85 41.53
N GLU A 246 -43.00 54.57 41.25
CA GLU A 246 -43.45 53.70 40.18
C GLU A 246 -43.25 54.38 38.82
N GLN A 247 -42.49 53.74 37.92
CA GLN A 247 -42.80 53.53 36.50
C GLN A 247 -41.62 52.90 35.75
N GLU A 248 -41.94 51.96 34.86
CA GLU A 248 -41.02 51.27 33.97
C GLU A 248 -40.63 52.16 32.77
N ARG A 249 -39.35 52.49 32.65
CA ARG A 249 -38.74 52.84 31.36
C ARG A 249 -37.48 52.02 31.17
N PHE A 250 -37.50 51.16 30.15
CA PHE A 250 -36.37 50.34 29.76
C PHE A 250 -35.42 51.15 28.88
N TYR A 251 -34.16 51.28 29.30
CA TYR A 251 -33.09 51.83 28.46
C TYR A 251 -32.30 50.69 27.81
N THR A 252 -32.04 50.79 26.50
CA THR A 252 -31.32 49.76 25.76
C THR A 252 -29.81 49.97 25.87
N ILE A 253 -29.08 48.97 26.35
CA ILE A 253 -27.62 49.03 26.42
C ILE A 253 -27.05 48.86 24.99
N PRO A 254 -26.20 49.79 24.50
CA PRO A 254 -25.56 49.68 23.19
C PRO A 254 -24.74 48.40 23.09
N LYS A 255 -24.75 47.71 21.93
CA LYS A 255 -23.99 46.46 21.72
C LYS A 255 -22.51 46.76 21.51
N ALA A 256 -21.64 46.20 22.36
CA ALA A 256 -20.20 46.26 22.16
C ALA A 256 -19.74 45.22 21.11
N SER A 257 -19.07 45.66 20.05
CA SER A 257 -18.38 44.76 19.12
C SER A 257 -17.08 45.37 18.59
N MET A 258 -15.98 44.65 18.74
CA MET A 258 -14.71 45.02 18.11
C MET A 258 -14.65 44.41 16.71
N ASN A 259 -14.14 45.15 15.74
CA ASN A 259 -13.91 44.66 14.38
C ASN A 259 -12.71 43.67 14.34
N ILE A 260 -12.82 42.58 13.58
CA ILE A 260 -11.78 41.54 13.40
C ILE A 260 -10.45 42.15 12.93
N PHE A 261 -10.51 43.15 12.04
CA PHE A 261 -9.31 43.86 11.58
C PHE A 261 -8.60 44.64 12.70
N THR A 262 -9.37 45.12 13.68
CA THR A 262 -8.80 45.78 14.86
C THR A 262 -8.09 44.77 15.76
N ALA A 263 -8.66 43.57 15.94
CA ALA A 263 -8.01 42.46 16.65
C ALA A 263 -6.68 42.06 15.98
N PHE A 264 -6.66 42.01 14.65
CA PHE A 264 -5.48 41.73 13.85
C PHE A 264 -4.37 42.77 14.06
N MET A 265 -4.71 44.06 13.98
CA MET A 265 -3.73 45.14 14.17
C MET A 265 -3.17 45.19 15.61
N LEU A 266 -4.02 44.95 16.61
CA LEU A 266 -3.60 44.80 18.01
C LEU A 266 -2.61 43.65 18.16
N SER A 267 -2.94 42.50 17.58
CA SER A 267 -2.10 41.31 17.61
C SER A 267 -0.75 41.54 16.91
N LEU A 268 -0.75 42.21 15.76
CA LEU A 268 0.48 42.55 15.02
C LEU A 268 1.41 43.46 15.82
N ASN A 269 0.87 44.54 16.41
CA ASN A 269 1.65 45.43 17.26
C ASN A 269 2.23 44.69 18.46
N ASN A 270 1.47 43.75 19.04
CA ASN A 270 1.92 42.93 20.16
C ASN A 270 3.05 41.98 19.76
N LEU A 271 2.94 41.29 18.63
CA LEU A 271 4.03 40.46 18.10
C LEU A 271 5.31 41.29 17.87
N MET A 272 5.16 42.52 17.38
CA MET A 272 6.27 43.44 17.15
C MET A 272 6.94 43.96 18.44
N THR A 273 6.32 43.80 19.61
CA THR A 273 7.00 44.08 20.90
C THR A 273 7.98 42.97 21.30
N LYS A 274 7.76 41.73 20.83
CA LYS A 274 8.59 40.55 21.11
C LYS A 274 9.23 39.97 19.84
N LYS A 275 9.83 40.84 19.00
CA LYS A 275 10.36 40.50 17.66
C LYS A 275 11.23 39.24 17.62
N ALA A 276 12.18 39.09 18.54
CA ALA A 276 13.09 37.95 18.59
C ALA A 276 12.34 36.63 18.82
N ARG A 277 11.39 36.62 19.76
CA ARG A 277 10.52 35.45 20.00
C ARG A 277 9.71 35.16 18.75
N THR A 278 8.98 36.14 18.20
CA THR A 278 8.12 35.93 17.03
C THR A 278 8.88 35.36 15.83
N ILE A 279 10.10 35.84 15.57
CA ILE A 279 10.96 35.29 14.51
C ILE A 279 11.31 33.82 14.81
N LEU A 280 11.72 33.51 16.04
CA LEU A 280 12.10 32.15 16.43
C LEU A 280 10.92 31.16 16.37
N VAL A 281 9.72 31.59 16.79
CA VAL A 281 8.49 30.77 16.67
C VAL A 281 8.12 30.55 15.21
N SER A 282 8.17 31.60 14.40
CA SER A 282 7.83 31.50 12.97
C SER A 282 8.84 30.63 12.22
N PHE A 283 10.12 30.70 12.60
CA PHE A 283 11.17 29.83 12.06
C PHE A 283 10.95 28.37 12.48
N ALA A 284 10.71 28.09 13.76
CA ALA A 284 10.41 26.74 14.23
C ALA A 284 9.15 26.17 13.55
N GLY A 285 8.10 26.98 13.39
CA GLY A 285 6.89 26.60 12.65
C GLY A 285 7.12 26.40 11.15
N SER A 286 8.16 27.01 10.57
CA SER A 286 8.50 26.86 9.16
C SER A 286 9.21 25.54 8.83
N ILE A 287 9.83 24.86 9.80
CA ILE A 287 10.63 23.64 9.57
C ILE A 287 9.78 22.54 8.89
N GLY A 288 8.57 22.28 9.41
CA GLY A 288 7.67 21.30 8.81
C GLY A 288 7.24 21.68 7.37
N ILE A 289 7.02 22.96 7.12
CA ILE A 289 6.66 23.47 5.79
C ILE A 289 7.84 23.37 4.82
N ILE A 290 9.07 23.67 5.28
CA ILE A 290 10.30 23.50 4.49
C ILE A 290 10.46 22.03 4.09
N GLY A 291 10.24 21.09 5.01
CA GLY A 291 10.32 19.66 4.72
C GLY A 291 9.38 19.22 3.58
N ILE A 292 8.10 19.59 3.65
CA ILE A 292 7.12 19.23 2.60
C ILE A 292 7.48 19.94 1.31
N ALA A 293 7.79 21.23 1.38
CA ALA A 293 8.09 22.02 0.20
C ALA A 293 9.32 21.48 -0.54
N LEU A 294 10.37 21.05 0.17
CA LEU A 294 11.56 20.43 -0.42
C LEU A 294 11.23 19.08 -1.08
N ILE A 295 10.46 18.23 -0.40
CA ILE A 295 10.05 16.92 -0.95
C ILE A 295 9.16 17.11 -2.17
N MET A 296 8.19 18.02 -2.13
CA MET A 296 7.38 18.36 -3.31
C MET A 296 8.23 18.95 -4.42
N SER A 297 9.24 19.77 -4.11
CA SER A 297 10.12 20.36 -5.12
C SER A 297 10.95 19.29 -5.83
N LEU A 298 11.49 18.33 -5.07
CA LEU A 298 12.23 17.20 -5.62
C LEU A 298 11.30 16.27 -6.40
N SER A 299 10.14 15.92 -5.85
CA SER A 299 9.13 15.07 -6.49
C SER A 299 8.66 15.67 -7.81
N ASN A 300 8.37 16.96 -7.88
CA ASN A 300 8.01 17.63 -9.14
C ASN A 300 9.17 17.62 -10.16
N GLY A 301 10.41 17.75 -9.68
CA GLY A 301 11.60 17.63 -10.54
C GLY A 301 11.77 16.22 -11.11
N VAL A 302 11.59 15.20 -10.27
CA VAL A 302 11.65 13.79 -10.66
C VAL A 302 10.49 13.44 -11.59
N ASN A 303 9.26 13.86 -11.30
CA ASN A 303 8.10 13.63 -12.16
C ASN A 303 8.29 14.26 -13.53
N ARG A 304 8.76 15.51 -13.60
CA ARG A 304 9.08 16.16 -14.89
C ARG A 304 10.14 15.39 -15.67
N TYR A 305 11.17 14.88 -14.98
CA TYR A 305 12.16 14.02 -15.62
C TYR A 305 11.53 12.72 -16.13
N ILE A 306 10.64 12.08 -15.35
CA ILE A 306 9.89 10.91 -15.79
C ILE A 306 9.05 11.26 -17.03
N ASP A 307 8.34 12.38 -17.04
CA ASP A 307 7.50 12.81 -18.18
C ASP A 307 8.35 13.01 -19.45
N ASP A 308 9.54 13.60 -19.31
CA ASP A 308 10.48 13.78 -20.41
C ASP A 308 11.01 12.42 -20.90
N VAL A 309 11.43 11.54 -19.99
CA VAL A 309 11.85 10.16 -20.31
C VAL A 309 10.71 9.35 -20.93
N GLN A 310 9.47 9.54 -20.47
CA GLN A 310 8.26 8.92 -20.99
C GLN A 310 8.02 9.32 -22.44
N ARG A 311 8.02 10.62 -22.72
CA ARG A 311 7.85 11.13 -24.09
C ARG A 311 8.94 10.62 -25.02
N ASP A 312 10.20 10.66 -24.56
CA ASP A 312 11.33 10.17 -25.36
C ASP A 312 11.31 8.63 -25.53
N SER A 313 10.80 7.88 -24.55
CA SER A 313 10.67 6.41 -24.66
C SER A 313 9.53 6.01 -25.59
N LEU A 314 8.37 6.68 -25.54
CA LEU A 314 7.22 6.37 -26.41
C LEU A 314 7.53 6.60 -27.89
N SER A 315 8.40 7.56 -28.20
CA SER A 315 8.88 7.78 -29.57
C SER A 315 9.87 6.71 -30.05
N SER A 316 10.59 6.05 -29.13
CA SER A 316 11.57 5.01 -29.45
C SER A 316 10.97 3.60 -29.44
N TYR A 317 9.96 3.38 -28.61
CA TYR A 317 9.25 2.11 -28.45
C TYR A 317 7.74 2.37 -28.56
N PRO A 318 7.20 2.44 -29.79
CA PRO A 318 5.77 2.62 -30.01
C PRO A 318 4.99 1.40 -29.49
N LEU A 319 3.68 1.58 -29.33
CA LEU A 319 2.80 0.44 -29.09
C LEU A 319 2.64 -0.33 -30.40
N THR A 320 3.00 -1.61 -30.41
CA THR A 320 2.99 -2.44 -31.61
C THR A 320 1.91 -3.51 -31.56
N ILE A 321 1.31 -3.77 -32.72
CA ILE A 321 0.26 -4.78 -32.93
C ILE A 321 0.67 -5.58 -34.16
N GLU A 322 0.89 -6.89 -34.02
CA GLU A 322 1.42 -7.76 -35.07
C GLU A 322 0.41 -8.84 -35.46
N ASN A 323 0.44 -9.37 -36.69
CA ASN A 323 -0.62 -10.25 -37.20
C ASN A 323 -0.59 -11.72 -36.71
N SER A 324 0.54 -12.32 -36.33
CA SER A 324 0.70 -13.69 -35.74
C SER A 324 2.21 -14.05 -35.67
N ASP A 325 2.79 -14.91 -34.81
CA ASP A 325 2.49 -15.43 -33.45
C ASP A 325 3.82 -15.89 -32.79
N MET A 326 3.92 -15.73 -31.47
CA MET A 326 5.09 -15.94 -30.60
C MET A 326 6.20 -14.89 -30.71
N ASP A 327 5.89 -13.64 -30.33
CA ASP A 327 6.96 -12.82 -29.75
C ASP A 327 7.32 -13.38 -28.37
N MET A 328 8.30 -14.30 -28.39
CA MET A 328 8.90 -14.89 -27.19
C MET A 328 9.35 -13.79 -26.21
N THR A 329 9.71 -12.60 -26.70
CA THR A 329 10.09 -11.44 -25.89
C THR A 329 8.90 -10.91 -25.10
N THR A 330 7.75 -10.73 -25.76
CA THR A 330 6.50 -10.29 -25.13
C THR A 330 5.99 -11.33 -24.13
N SER A 331 6.04 -12.63 -24.48
CA SER A 331 5.70 -13.72 -23.56
C SER A 331 6.65 -13.80 -22.36
N MET A 332 7.96 -13.64 -22.57
CA MET A 332 8.98 -13.64 -21.50
C MET A 332 8.83 -12.42 -20.58
N LEU A 333 8.60 -11.22 -21.14
CA LEU A 333 8.34 -9.99 -20.38
C LEU A 333 7.05 -10.11 -19.56
N ASN A 334 5.99 -10.69 -20.14
CA ASN A 334 4.73 -10.92 -19.43
C ASN A 334 4.93 -11.88 -18.25
N VAL A 335 5.72 -12.95 -18.41
CA VAL A 335 6.08 -13.87 -17.31
C VAL A 335 6.92 -13.16 -16.24
N VAL A 336 7.92 -12.35 -16.62
CA VAL A 336 8.70 -11.57 -15.65
C VAL A 336 7.82 -10.58 -14.88
N SER A 337 6.86 -9.95 -15.55
CA SER A 337 5.91 -9.03 -14.93
C SER A 337 4.92 -9.73 -13.98
N SER A 338 4.44 -10.93 -14.33
CA SER A 338 3.55 -11.72 -13.48
C SER A 338 4.28 -12.19 -12.22
N VAL A 339 5.55 -12.58 -12.34
CA VAL A 339 6.43 -12.91 -11.20
C VAL A 339 6.61 -11.72 -10.24
N ALA A 340 6.64 -10.49 -10.76
CA ALA A 340 6.77 -9.27 -9.95
C ALA A 340 5.47 -8.86 -9.25
N ASN A 341 4.31 -9.11 -9.87
CA ASN A 341 3.00 -8.65 -9.39
C ASN A 341 2.19 -9.70 -8.61
N THR A 342 2.65 -10.96 -8.55
CA THR A 342 1.94 -12.01 -7.80
C THR A 342 2.18 -11.83 -6.29
N GLU A 343 1.10 -11.64 -5.51
CA GLU A 343 1.16 -11.62 -4.05
C GLU A 343 1.76 -12.93 -3.52
N ARG A 344 2.81 -12.83 -2.71
CA ARG A 344 3.49 -13.99 -2.14
C ARG A 344 3.12 -14.12 -0.67
N GLU A 345 2.55 -15.26 -0.30
CA GLU A 345 2.45 -15.64 1.10
C GLU A 345 3.82 -16.14 1.60
N GLU A 346 4.26 -15.61 2.74
CA GLU A 346 5.54 -15.97 3.35
C GLU A 346 5.54 -17.47 3.69
N GLY A 347 6.52 -18.22 3.17
CA GLY A 347 6.64 -19.67 3.38
C GLY A 347 5.89 -20.56 2.38
N LYS A 348 5.21 -20.00 1.37
CA LYS A 348 4.64 -20.78 0.25
C LYS A 348 5.36 -20.50 -1.07
N VAL A 349 5.62 -21.57 -1.82
CA VAL A 349 6.12 -21.50 -3.20
C VAL A 349 4.91 -21.54 -4.13
N THR A 350 4.71 -20.47 -4.89
CA THR A 350 3.62 -20.36 -5.87
C THR A 350 4.18 -20.68 -7.25
N GLU A 351 3.60 -21.67 -7.92
CA GLU A 351 3.93 -22.01 -9.30
C GLU A 351 3.43 -20.91 -10.24
N ILE A 352 4.29 -20.44 -11.13
CA ILE A 352 3.92 -19.53 -12.22
C ILE A 352 4.08 -20.32 -13.51
N SER A 353 2.96 -20.63 -14.17
CA SER A 353 2.98 -21.43 -15.40
C SER A 353 3.49 -20.61 -16.57
N MET A 354 4.81 -20.63 -16.75
CA MET A 354 5.51 -19.99 -17.87
C MET A 354 5.09 -20.62 -19.20
N ILE A 355 4.93 -21.94 -19.22
CA ILE A 355 4.56 -22.70 -20.42
C ILE A 355 3.13 -22.36 -20.85
N ALA A 356 2.15 -22.38 -19.93
CA ALA A 356 0.78 -22.01 -20.29
C ALA A 356 0.67 -20.55 -20.75
N SER A 357 1.46 -19.65 -20.15
CA SER A 357 1.48 -18.23 -20.55
C SER A 357 2.06 -18.02 -21.96
N MET A 358 2.98 -18.87 -22.42
CA MET A 358 3.51 -18.84 -23.78
C MET A 358 2.48 -19.29 -24.84
N PHE A 359 1.55 -20.19 -24.48
CA PHE A 359 0.57 -20.76 -25.41
C PHE A 359 -0.80 -20.08 -25.38
N ASN A 360 -1.18 -19.42 -24.28
CA ASN A 360 -2.47 -18.72 -24.15
C ASN A 360 -2.59 -17.45 -25.01
N GLN A 361 -1.48 -16.93 -25.57
CA GLN A 361 -1.46 -15.76 -26.46
C GLN A 361 -1.22 -16.13 -27.94
N VAL A 362 -1.31 -17.41 -28.30
CA VAL A 362 -1.22 -17.85 -29.70
C VAL A 362 -2.56 -17.57 -30.36
N GLY A 363 -2.71 -16.36 -30.91
CA GLY A 363 -3.91 -15.88 -31.56
C GLY A 363 -3.54 -14.83 -32.60
N SER A 364 -4.03 -14.99 -33.83
CA SER A 364 -3.69 -14.07 -34.92
C SER A 364 -4.53 -12.81 -34.83
N ASN A 365 -3.90 -11.64 -34.75
CA ASN A 365 -4.64 -10.38 -34.81
C ASN A 365 -5.19 -10.15 -36.23
N ASN A 366 -6.49 -9.91 -36.34
CA ASN A 366 -7.13 -9.51 -37.60
C ASN A 366 -6.85 -8.03 -37.93
N LEU A 367 -5.61 -7.74 -38.35
CA LEU A 367 -5.16 -6.35 -38.59
C LEU A 367 -5.89 -5.67 -39.75
N LYS A 368 -6.45 -6.43 -40.70
CA LYS A 368 -7.28 -5.88 -41.78
C LYS A 368 -8.56 -5.27 -41.24
N ALA A 369 -9.29 -6.01 -40.40
CA ALA A 369 -10.50 -5.51 -39.76
C ALA A 369 -10.19 -4.35 -38.80
N PHE A 370 -9.11 -4.47 -38.02
CA PHE A 370 -8.73 -3.44 -37.06
C PHE A 370 -8.22 -2.15 -37.73
N LYS A 371 -7.45 -2.24 -38.83
CA LYS A 371 -7.07 -1.07 -39.63
C LYS A 371 -8.31 -0.32 -40.12
N LYS A 372 -9.31 -1.03 -40.64
CA LYS A 372 -10.59 -0.41 -41.07
C LYS A 372 -11.34 0.23 -39.89
N TYR A 373 -11.29 -0.37 -38.70
CA TYR A 373 -11.87 0.21 -37.49
C TYR A 373 -11.16 1.51 -37.08
N ILE A 374 -9.82 1.55 -37.13
CA ILE A 374 -9.03 2.76 -36.92
C ILE A 374 -9.42 3.85 -37.92
N GLU A 375 -9.45 3.53 -39.22
CA GLU A 375 -9.76 4.50 -40.27
C GLU A 375 -11.17 5.12 -40.10
N ASN A 376 -12.16 4.32 -39.70
CA ASN A 376 -13.52 4.79 -39.47
C ASN A 376 -13.68 5.64 -38.19
N ASN A 377 -12.75 5.52 -37.24
CA ASN A 377 -12.83 6.18 -35.92
C ASN A 377 -11.60 7.05 -35.64
N TYR A 378 -10.89 7.50 -36.67
CA TYR A 378 -9.61 8.18 -36.54
C TYR A 378 -9.71 9.48 -35.71
N ASP A 379 -10.84 10.19 -35.81
CA ASP A 379 -11.13 11.40 -35.03
C ASP A 379 -11.05 11.18 -33.50
N GLN A 380 -11.25 9.95 -33.01
CA GLN A 380 -11.18 9.63 -31.58
C GLN A 380 -9.75 9.48 -31.07
N ILE A 381 -8.78 9.25 -31.97
CA ILE A 381 -7.40 8.89 -31.62
C ILE A 381 -6.35 9.87 -32.18
N ASP A 382 -6.72 10.78 -33.09
CA ASP A 382 -5.80 11.77 -33.67
C ASP A 382 -5.11 12.63 -32.60
N ASP A 383 -5.86 13.00 -31.56
CA ASP A 383 -5.30 13.72 -30.41
C ASP A 383 -4.26 12.91 -29.63
N TYR A 384 -4.27 11.58 -29.71
CA TYR A 384 -3.33 10.71 -29.00
C TYR A 384 -2.06 10.41 -29.81
N LEU A 385 -2.18 10.41 -31.14
CA LEU A 385 -1.15 9.93 -32.05
C LEU A 385 -0.18 11.05 -32.46
N VAL A 386 1.11 10.73 -32.43
CA VAL A 386 2.16 11.47 -33.16
C VAL A 386 2.26 10.93 -34.57
N ALA A 387 2.25 9.61 -34.72
CA ALA A 387 2.30 8.92 -36.00
C ALA A 387 1.68 7.53 -35.87
N LEU A 388 1.11 7.03 -36.96
CA LEU A 388 0.60 5.67 -37.06
C LEU A 388 1.23 5.02 -38.29
N GLN A 389 2.06 4.00 -38.07
CA GLN A 389 2.82 3.36 -39.13
C GLN A 389 2.30 1.94 -39.39
N TYR A 390 2.09 1.63 -40.67
CA TYR A 390 1.71 0.30 -41.13
C TYR A 390 2.90 -0.38 -41.78
N SER A 391 3.22 -1.59 -41.36
CA SER A 391 4.18 -2.46 -42.05
C SER A 391 3.43 -3.52 -42.84
N TYR A 392 3.96 -3.84 -44.01
CA TYR A 392 3.34 -4.74 -45.00
C TYR A 392 4.12 -6.04 -45.21
N GLY A 393 5.27 -6.20 -44.54
CA GLY A 393 6.10 -7.40 -44.65
C GLY A 393 6.81 -7.56 -46.00
N VAL A 394 6.69 -6.57 -46.90
CA VAL A 394 7.41 -6.53 -48.18
C VAL A 394 8.73 -5.79 -47.97
N THR A 395 9.84 -6.45 -48.26
CA THR A 395 11.18 -5.87 -48.13
C THR A 395 11.75 -5.55 -49.51
N PRO A 396 12.12 -4.29 -49.80
CA PRO A 396 12.74 -3.93 -51.08
C PRO A 396 14.05 -4.68 -51.30
N ASN A 397 14.18 -5.35 -52.45
CA ASN A 397 15.41 -6.05 -52.84
C ASN A 397 16.41 -5.04 -53.43
N ILE A 398 17.37 -4.62 -52.60
CA ILE A 398 18.35 -3.58 -52.96
C ILE A 398 19.72 -4.22 -53.14
N TYR A 399 20.35 -3.88 -54.26
CA TYR A 399 21.65 -4.37 -54.67
C TYR A 399 22.63 -3.23 -54.87
N LYS A 400 23.90 -3.54 -54.67
CA LYS A 400 25.02 -2.68 -55.04
C LYS A 400 25.78 -3.33 -56.20
N ALA A 401 26.04 -2.55 -57.23
CA ALA A 401 26.64 -3.01 -58.48
C ALA A 401 27.63 -1.96 -59.01
N ASP A 402 28.80 -1.86 -58.38
CA ASP A 402 29.84 -0.87 -58.72
C ASP A 402 30.75 -1.34 -59.87
N GLU A 403 30.91 -2.66 -60.06
CA GLU A 403 31.76 -3.26 -61.10
C GLU A 403 31.05 -4.47 -61.76
N PRO A 404 31.22 -4.69 -63.08
CA PRO A 404 30.66 -5.86 -63.77
C PRO A 404 31.10 -7.17 -63.12
N GLY A 405 30.15 -7.97 -62.62
CA GLY A 405 30.41 -9.26 -61.99
C GLY A 405 30.55 -9.25 -60.46
N LYS A 406 30.58 -8.08 -59.80
CA LYS A 406 30.56 -7.97 -58.33
C LYS A 406 29.23 -7.39 -57.84
N ILE A 407 28.21 -8.26 -57.84
CA ILE A 407 26.86 -7.93 -57.38
C ILE A 407 26.74 -8.29 -55.90
N ILE A 408 26.37 -7.31 -55.06
CA ILE A 408 26.16 -7.54 -53.62
C ILE A 408 24.71 -7.19 -53.28
N LYS A 409 23.96 -8.13 -52.71
CA LYS A 409 22.63 -7.87 -52.16
C LYS A 409 22.79 -7.20 -50.79
N VAL A 410 22.39 -5.94 -50.69
CA VAL A 410 22.51 -5.14 -49.46
C VAL A 410 21.22 -5.11 -48.63
N ASN A 411 20.06 -5.35 -49.26
CA ASN A 411 18.79 -5.50 -48.56
C ASN A 411 17.89 -6.57 -49.21
N PRO A 412 17.30 -7.49 -48.42
CA PRO A 412 17.77 -7.89 -47.09
C PRO A 412 19.22 -8.40 -47.16
N SER A 413 20.03 -8.08 -46.15
CA SER A 413 21.43 -8.49 -46.07
C SER A 413 21.56 -9.98 -45.70
N THR A 414 22.46 -10.71 -46.37
CA THR A 414 22.77 -12.11 -46.05
C THR A 414 23.68 -12.28 -44.84
N ILE A 415 24.31 -11.19 -44.36
CA ILE A 415 25.28 -11.21 -43.26
C ILE A 415 24.67 -11.73 -41.95
N TYR A 416 23.41 -11.38 -41.66
CA TYR A 416 22.73 -11.87 -40.45
C TYR A 416 22.32 -13.33 -40.56
N ASN A 417 21.98 -13.79 -41.77
CA ASN A 417 21.57 -15.18 -42.01
C ASN A 417 22.70 -16.17 -41.70
N SER A 418 23.95 -15.74 -41.84
CA SER A 418 25.13 -16.55 -41.49
C SER A 418 25.56 -16.39 -40.03
N MET A 419 25.35 -15.22 -39.41
CA MET A 419 25.83 -14.94 -38.04
C MET A 419 24.97 -15.49 -36.89
N PHE A 420 23.65 -15.63 -37.07
CA PHE A 420 22.74 -15.87 -35.94
C PHE A 420 21.65 -16.93 -36.22
N SER A 421 21.27 -17.69 -35.18
CA SER A 421 20.17 -18.66 -35.23
C SER A 421 18.82 -17.98 -35.55
N SER A 422 17.85 -18.72 -36.08
CA SER A 422 16.47 -18.23 -36.39
C SER A 422 15.84 -17.44 -35.24
N SER A 423 16.06 -17.86 -34.00
CA SER A 423 15.56 -17.21 -32.78
C SER A 423 16.18 -15.84 -32.49
N MET A 424 17.41 -15.59 -32.95
CA MET A 424 18.11 -14.31 -32.74
C MET A 424 17.94 -13.36 -33.94
N ARG A 425 17.48 -13.87 -35.11
CA ARG A 425 17.12 -13.06 -36.29
C ARG A 425 16.05 -12.01 -35.98
N MET A 426 15.21 -12.25 -34.98
CA MET A 426 14.14 -11.33 -34.54
C MET A 426 14.68 -10.01 -33.98
N TYR A 427 15.90 -10.00 -33.42
CA TYR A 427 16.50 -8.79 -32.81
C TYR A 427 17.28 -7.94 -33.81
N THR A 428 17.59 -8.48 -34.99
CA THR A 428 18.47 -7.85 -35.95
C THR A 428 17.64 -7.22 -37.06
N ARG A 429 17.31 -5.93 -36.90
CA ARG A 429 16.69 -5.15 -37.98
C ARG A 429 17.67 -4.99 -39.13
N SER A 430 17.17 -5.03 -40.36
CA SER A 430 17.98 -4.75 -41.54
C SER A 430 18.62 -3.36 -41.42
N ALA A 431 19.84 -3.20 -41.95
CA ALA A 431 20.47 -1.89 -42.04
C ALA A 431 19.65 -0.93 -42.91
N PHE A 432 18.82 -1.45 -43.82
CA PHE A 432 17.87 -0.66 -44.59
C PHE A 432 16.49 -0.74 -43.94
N GLN A 433 15.90 0.41 -43.61
CA GLN A 433 14.62 0.49 -42.91
C GLN A 433 13.75 1.64 -43.47
N PRO A 434 12.41 1.52 -43.40
CA PRO A 434 11.53 2.62 -43.77
C PRO A 434 11.63 3.76 -42.75
N LEU A 435 11.67 5.00 -43.23
CA LEU A 435 11.57 6.20 -42.42
C LEU A 435 10.17 6.32 -41.81
N LEU A 436 10.09 6.98 -40.66
CA LEU A 436 8.82 7.34 -40.04
C LEU A 436 8.03 8.29 -40.93
N ASP A 437 6.74 8.02 -41.10
CA ASP A 437 5.81 8.86 -41.86
C ASP A 437 5.35 10.09 -41.05
N ASN A 438 6.29 10.73 -40.36
CA ASN A 438 6.11 12.01 -39.70
C ASN A 438 7.41 12.81 -39.75
N ARG A 439 7.42 13.78 -40.66
CA ARG A 439 8.54 14.65 -40.94
C ARG A 439 8.98 15.48 -39.73
N GLU A 440 8.01 16.08 -39.03
CA GLU A 440 8.28 16.95 -37.88
C GLU A 440 8.90 16.16 -36.72
N LEU A 441 8.44 14.92 -36.49
CA LEU A 441 9.04 14.04 -35.49
C LEU A 441 10.49 13.72 -35.85
N LEU A 442 10.78 13.33 -37.09
CA LEU A 442 12.15 13.05 -37.53
C LEU A 442 13.07 14.26 -37.37
N GLU A 443 12.62 15.45 -37.77
CA GLU A 443 13.38 16.70 -37.60
C GLU A 443 13.51 17.14 -36.14
N SER A 444 12.63 16.68 -35.26
CA SER A 444 12.74 16.91 -33.81
C SER A 444 13.83 16.05 -33.16
N GLN A 445 14.13 14.88 -33.74
CA GLN A 445 15.03 13.86 -33.19
C GLN A 445 16.41 13.82 -33.88
N TYR A 446 16.49 14.19 -35.15
CA TYR A 446 17.70 14.10 -35.96
C TYR A 446 18.12 15.46 -36.56
N ASP A 447 19.43 15.69 -36.60
CA ASP A 447 20.05 16.79 -37.34
C ASP A 447 20.56 16.29 -38.70
N LEU A 448 20.40 17.11 -39.72
CA LEU A 448 20.98 16.89 -41.04
C LEU A 448 22.45 17.36 -41.01
N ILE A 449 23.38 16.43 -41.26
CA ILE A 449 24.81 16.73 -41.35
C ILE A 449 25.14 17.32 -42.72
N GLU A 450 24.73 16.62 -43.77
CA GLU A 450 25.12 16.90 -45.16
C GLU A 450 23.99 16.47 -46.12
N GLY A 451 23.88 17.14 -47.26
CA GLY A 451 22.89 16.83 -48.30
C GLY A 451 21.47 17.34 -47.96
N ARG A 452 20.45 16.51 -48.20
CA ARG A 452 19.04 16.82 -47.91
C ARG A 452 18.18 15.60 -47.59
N TRP A 453 17.04 15.93 -47.00
CA TRP A 453 15.77 15.24 -47.09
C TRP A 453 15.51 14.29 -48.28
N PRO A 454 15.31 12.95 -48.18
CA PRO A 454 14.65 12.23 -49.27
C PRO A 454 13.21 12.71 -49.45
N GLU A 455 12.81 12.97 -50.69
CA GLU A 455 11.46 13.45 -51.07
C GLU A 455 10.74 12.49 -52.03
N LYS A 456 11.50 11.63 -52.72
CA LYS A 456 10.98 10.66 -53.69
C LYS A 456 11.27 9.23 -53.25
N TYR A 457 10.49 8.29 -53.79
CA TYR A 457 10.62 6.87 -53.46
C TYR A 457 12.00 6.28 -53.79
N ASP A 458 12.73 6.87 -54.74
CA ASP A 458 14.08 6.47 -55.16
C ASP A 458 15.21 7.15 -54.36
N GLU A 459 14.86 7.94 -53.35
CA GLU A 459 15.80 8.68 -52.49
C GLU A 459 15.87 8.08 -51.09
N MET A 460 17.07 8.07 -50.52
CA MET A 460 17.38 7.49 -49.21
C MET A 460 18.27 8.42 -48.39
N VAL A 461 18.32 8.18 -47.08
CA VAL A 461 19.16 8.93 -46.15
C VAL A 461 20.05 7.97 -45.36
N LEU A 462 21.31 8.34 -45.13
CA LEU A 462 22.21 7.58 -44.25
C LEU A 462 22.05 8.06 -42.81
N ILE A 463 21.84 7.14 -41.88
CA ILE A 463 21.68 7.39 -40.44
C ILE A 463 22.95 6.95 -39.72
N VAL A 464 23.63 7.88 -39.05
CA VAL A 464 24.89 7.61 -38.32
C VAL A 464 24.76 8.02 -36.86
N ASN A 465 25.54 7.39 -35.98
CA ASN A 465 25.54 7.69 -34.54
C ASN A 465 26.61 8.70 -34.11
N SER A 466 27.60 8.97 -34.96
CA SER A 466 28.72 9.85 -34.64
C SER A 466 29.15 10.63 -35.87
N LYS A 467 29.61 11.86 -35.63
CA LYS A 467 30.19 12.74 -36.66
C LYS A 467 31.59 12.30 -37.11
N THR A 468 32.21 11.35 -36.41
CA THR A 468 33.61 10.97 -36.65
C THR A 468 33.83 9.47 -36.81
N VAL A 469 32.84 8.64 -36.48
CA VAL A 469 32.98 7.19 -36.47
C VAL A 469 31.72 6.54 -37.07
N ILE A 470 31.94 5.56 -37.94
CA ILE A 470 30.94 4.60 -38.38
C ILE A 470 31.41 3.19 -38.01
N THR A 471 30.48 2.29 -37.73
CA THR A 471 30.81 0.91 -37.42
C THR A 471 31.11 0.13 -38.69
N ASP A 472 31.96 -0.89 -38.58
CA ASP A 472 32.24 -1.85 -39.66
C ASP A 472 30.98 -2.54 -40.16
N TYR A 473 30.00 -2.79 -39.28
CA TYR A 473 28.67 -3.25 -39.65
C TYR A 473 28.02 -2.41 -40.75
N ILE A 474 27.99 -1.07 -40.60
CA ILE A 474 27.40 -0.19 -41.61
C ILE A 474 28.19 -0.27 -42.91
N VAL A 475 29.52 -0.37 -42.83
CA VAL A 475 30.37 -0.50 -44.03
C VAL A 475 30.06 -1.81 -44.79
N TYR A 476 29.89 -2.93 -44.08
CA TYR A 476 29.46 -4.19 -44.68
C TYR A 476 28.03 -4.12 -45.23
N ALA A 477 27.11 -3.56 -44.47
CA ALA A 477 25.71 -3.44 -44.87
C ALA A 477 25.50 -2.54 -46.09
N LEU A 478 26.33 -1.51 -46.27
CA LEU A 478 26.35 -0.66 -47.46
C LEU A 478 27.02 -1.34 -48.68
N GLY A 479 27.56 -2.56 -48.53
CA GLY A 479 28.29 -3.26 -49.58
C GLY A 479 29.63 -2.62 -49.93
N LEU A 480 30.27 -1.93 -48.98
CA LEU A 480 31.60 -1.32 -49.16
C LEU A 480 32.74 -2.29 -48.80
N ARG A 481 32.41 -3.40 -48.13
CA ARG A 481 33.29 -4.54 -47.86
C ARG A 481 32.70 -5.80 -48.48
N ASP A 482 33.57 -6.77 -48.75
CA ASP A 482 33.17 -8.04 -49.33
C ASP A 482 32.51 -8.94 -48.27
N PRO A 483 31.23 -9.31 -48.41
CA PRO A 483 30.55 -10.17 -47.44
C PRO A 483 31.22 -11.54 -47.27
N ALA A 484 31.91 -12.04 -48.30
CA ALA A 484 32.58 -13.33 -48.26
C ALA A 484 33.70 -13.40 -47.19
N GLU A 485 34.35 -12.28 -46.85
CA GLU A 485 35.35 -12.22 -45.77
C GLU A 485 34.73 -12.54 -44.40
N LEU A 486 33.51 -12.05 -44.18
CA LEU A 486 32.79 -12.23 -42.94
C LEU A 486 32.18 -13.64 -42.85
N GLU A 487 31.63 -14.13 -43.97
CA GLU A 487 31.13 -15.51 -44.08
C GLU A 487 32.25 -16.54 -43.83
N ASP A 488 33.44 -16.36 -44.41
CA ASP A 488 34.61 -17.22 -44.16
C ASP A 488 35.02 -17.20 -42.67
N PHE A 489 35.02 -16.02 -42.04
CA PHE A 489 35.29 -15.90 -40.61
C PHE A 489 34.27 -16.63 -39.73
N ILE A 490 32.98 -16.47 -40.02
CA ILE A 490 31.90 -17.16 -39.30
C ILE A 490 32.00 -18.66 -39.51
N ASN A 491 32.22 -19.12 -40.74
CA ASN A 491 32.36 -20.55 -41.04
C ASN A 491 33.52 -21.17 -40.27
N LYS A 492 34.68 -20.49 -40.17
CA LYS A 492 35.81 -20.94 -39.35
C LYS A 492 35.49 -20.97 -37.86
N MET A 493 34.80 -19.96 -37.35
CA MET A 493 34.31 -19.93 -35.95
C MET A 493 33.34 -21.08 -35.66
N MET A 494 32.41 -21.36 -36.56
CA MET A 494 31.43 -22.45 -36.46
C MET A 494 32.10 -23.83 -36.51
N GLN A 495 33.23 -23.96 -37.23
CA GLN A 495 34.08 -25.15 -37.25
C GLN A 495 34.97 -25.29 -35.99
N GLY A 496 34.84 -24.38 -35.01
CA GLY A 496 35.62 -24.38 -33.78
C GLY A 496 37.05 -23.86 -33.94
N GLU A 497 37.39 -23.28 -35.10
CA GLU A 497 38.69 -22.67 -35.34
C GLU A 497 38.80 -21.30 -34.66
N LYS A 498 39.98 -20.99 -34.13
CA LYS A 498 40.29 -19.63 -33.66
C LYS A 498 40.51 -18.71 -34.85
N ALA A 499 39.46 -18.09 -35.36
CA ALA A 499 39.56 -17.07 -36.39
C ALA A 499 39.71 -15.67 -35.78
N GLN A 500 40.45 -14.77 -36.44
CA GLN A 500 40.47 -13.33 -36.13
C GLN A 500 40.18 -12.54 -37.41
N LEU A 501 39.25 -11.59 -37.33
CA LEU A 501 38.91 -10.72 -38.45
C LEU A 501 40.01 -9.63 -38.61
N ASN A 502 40.95 -9.83 -39.52
CA ASN A 502 42.11 -8.94 -39.71
C ASN A 502 41.83 -7.82 -40.72
N ASN A 503 40.85 -6.97 -40.41
CA ASN A 503 40.41 -5.90 -41.31
C ASN A 503 40.92 -4.52 -40.88
N LYS A 504 41.69 -3.86 -41.75
CA LYS A 504 42.14 -2.46 -41.50
C LYS A 504 40.94 -1.50 -41.56
N PRO A 505 40.82 -0.52 -40.65
CA PRO A 505 39.78 0.52 -40.72
C PRO A 505 39.86 1.29 -42.06
N MET A 506 38.70 1.50 -42.68
CA MET A 506 38.58 2.36 -43.87
C MET A 506 38.28 3.80 -43.43
N SER A 507 38.71 4.77 -44.25
CA SER A 507 38.42 6.19 -44.04
C SER A 507 37.55 6.69 -45.18
N PHE A 508 36.49 7.41 -44.84
CA PHE A 508 35.49 7.93 -45.78
C PHE A 508 35.23 9.40 -45.50
N THR A 509 34.87 10.17 -46.52
CA THR A 509 34.26 11.49 -46.39
C THR A 509 32.74 11.40 -46.49
N TRP A 510 32.01 12.40 -45.99
CA TRP A 510 30.55 12.43 -46.13
C TRP A 510 30.09 12.47 -47.60
N GLU A 511 30.85 13.14 -48.47
CA GLU A 511 30.60 13.13 -49.91
C GLU A 511 30.71 11.74 -50.54
N ASP A 512 31.55 10.86 -50.00
CA ASP A 512 31.71 9.50 -50.54
C ASP A 512 30.43 8.68 -50.36
N PHE A 513 29.68 8.91 -49.28
CA PHE A 513 28.38 8.26 -49.06
C PHE A 513 27.27 8.83 -49.95
N LEU A 514 27.29 10.13 -50.24
CA LEU A 514 26.32 10.77 -51.14
C LEU A 514 26.49 10.34 -52.61
N LYS A 515 27.67 9.81 -52.97
CA LYS A 515 27.95 9.26 -54.30
C LYS A 515 27.51 7.80 -54.46
N LEU A 516 27.04 7.16 -53.39
CA LEU A 516 26.59 5.77 -53.46
C LEU A 516 25.26 5.66 -54.18
N GLU A 517 25.24 4.76 -55.17
CA GLU A 517 24.05 4.38 -55.92
C GLU A 517 23.74 2.90 -55.69
N TYR A 518 22.46 2.58 -55.62
CA TYR A 518 21.96 1.23 -55.43
C TYR A 518 20.93 0.90 -56.51
N LYS A 519 20.63 -0.38 -56.69
CA LYS A 519 19.69 -0.90 -57.69
C LYS A 519 18.56 -1.66 -57.01
N LEU A 520 17.32 -1.28 -57.32
CA LEU A 520 16.12 -1.96 -56.85
C LEU A 520 15.64 -2.95 -57.90
N ILE A 521 15.56 -4.23 -57.53
CA ILE A 521 14.92 -5.27 -58.33
C ILE A 521 13.55 -5.57 -57.71
N ILE A 522 12.50 -5.64 -58.54
CA ILE A 522 11.18 -6.06 -58.08
C ILE A 522 11.20 -7.58 -57.83
N PRO A 523 10.77 -8.09 -56.67
CA PRO A 523 10.93 -9.52 -56.35
C PRO A 523 10.29 -10.46 -57.37
N ALA A 524 9.12 -10.10 -57.92
CA ALA A 524 8.46 -10.87 -58.97
C ALA A 524 9.28 -11.00 -60.27
N ASP A 525 10.24 -10.11 -60.53
CA ASP A 525 11.07 -10.14 -61.75
C ASP A 525 12.16 -11.24 -61.71
N PHE A 526 12.39 -11.88 -60.55
CA PHE A 526 13.30 -13.03 -60.45
C PHE A 526 12.78 -14.31 -61.09
N TYR A 527 11.50 -14.34 -61.48
CA TYR A 527 10.86 -15.57 -61.93
C TYR A 527 10.63 -15.58 -63.44
N GLU A 528 11.00 -16.68 -64.07
CA GLU A 528 10.77 -16.92 -65.50
C GLU A 528 9.73 -18.04 -65.68
N TYR A 529 8.80 -17.84 -66.63
CA TYR A 529 7.75 -18.83 -66.89
C TYR A 529 8.26 -20.01 -67.72
N ASP A 530 8.26 -21.21 -67.14
CA ASP A 530 8.58 -22.44 -67.85
C ASP A 530 7.33 -23.00 -68.53
N ARG A 531 7.22 -22.79 -69.85
CA ARG A 531 6.11 -23.29 -70.67
C ARG A 531 6.05 -24.82 -70.79
N THR A 532 7.13 -25.52 -70.46
CA THR A 532 7.20 -26.99 -70.56
C THR A 532 6.44 -27.66 -69.43
N TYR A 533 6.57 -27.10 -68.22
CA TYR A 533 5.97 -27.62 -67.00
C TYR A 533 4.82 -26.75 -66.49
N ASP A 534 4.58 -25.61 -67.15
CA ASP A 534 3.50 -24.66 -66.85
C ASP A 534 3.66 -24.03 -65.44
N VAL A 535 4.90 -23.88 -64.97
CA VAL A 535 5.26 -23.36 -63.64
C VAL A 535 6.24 -22.19 -63.75
N TRP A 536 6.37 -21.41 -62.68
CA TRP A 536 7.37 -20.37 -62.58
C TRP A 536 8.66 -20.88 -61.94
N LYS A 537 9.80 -20.56 -62.56
CA LYS A 537 11.13 -20.95 -62.08
C LYS A 537 11.84 -19.74 -61.49
N ASP A 538 12.39 -19.91 -60.29
CA ASP A 538 13.25 -18.92 -59.64
C ASP A 538 14.62 -18.85 -60.36
N MET A 539 15.01 -17.65 -60.79
CA MET A 539 16.26 -17.36 -61.49
C MET A 539 17.22 -16.51 -60.64
N SER A 540 16.96 -16.35 -59.34
CA SER A 540 17.77 -15.53 -58.43
C SER A 540 19.22 -16.00 -58.25
N ASP A 541 19.50 -17.29 -58.47
CA ASP A 541 20.86 -17.86 -58.44
C ASP A 541 21.61 -17.71 -59.79
N ASP A 542 20.92 -17.37 -60.88
CA ASP A 542 21.53 -17.16 -62.19
C ASP A 542 22.16 -15.77 -62.28
N LYS A 543 23.48 -15.71 -62.10
CA LYS A 543 24.24 -14.44 -62.11
C LYS A 543 24.09 -13.65 -63.42
N ALA A 544 23.93 -14.31 -64.56
CA ALA A 544 23.77 -13.63 -65.84
C ALA A 544 22.37 -13.01 -65.96
N PHE A 545 21.35 -13.74 -65.50
CA PHE A 545 19.97 -13.26 -65.42
C PHE A 545 19.85 -12.05 -64.47
N VAL A 546 20.42 -12.16 -63.26
CA VAL A 546 20.39 -11.07 -62.27
C VAL A 546 21.14 -9.83 -62.78
N GLN A 547 22.23 -9.99 -63.53
CA GLN A 547 22.94 -8.86 -64.13
C GLN A 547 22.08 -8.12 -65.17
N ASP A 548 21.34 -8.81 -66.03
CA ASP A 548 20.40 -8.19 -66.99
C ASP A 548 19.25 -7.44 -66.29
N LEU A 549 18.75 -7.98 -65.16
CA LEU A 549 17.78 -7.29 -64.33
C LEU A 549 18.35 -6.01 -63.71
N LEU A 550 19.59 -6.03 -63.22
CA LEU A 550 20.26 -4.86 -62.63
C LEU A 550 20.49 -3.73 -63.63
N ASP A 551 20.76 -4.07 -64.89
CA ASP A 551 20.96 -3.07 -65.96
C ASP A 551 19.66 -2.29 -66.26
N LYS A 552 18.50 -2.92 -66.01
CA LYS A 552 17.15 -2.33 -66.17
C LYS A 552 16.54 -1.83 -64.85
N ALA A 553 17.20 -2.09 -63.73
CA ALA A 553 16.71 -1.80 -62.39
C ALA A 553 16.67 -0.29 -62.08
N THR A 554 15.72 0.09 -61.22
CA THR A 554 15.60 1.48 -60.74
C THR A 554 16.80 1.83 -59.87
N THR A 555 17.44 2.98 -60.12
CA THR A 555 18.56 3.45 -59.29
C THR A 555 18.03 4.16 -58.04
N LEU A 556 18.47 3.74 -56.86
CA LEU A 556 18.24 4.41 -55.59
C LEU A 556 19.48 5.21 -55.18
N LYS A 557 19.31 6.39 -54.57
CA LYS A 557 20.43 7.29 -54.21
C LYS A 557 20.36 7.76 -52.76
N ILE A 558 21.53 7.91 -52.12
CA ILE A 558 21.62 8.56 -50.81
C ILE A 558 21.68 10.08 -51.02
N THR A 559 20.63 10.80 -50.61
CA THR A 559 20.53 12.26 -50.79
C THR A 559 20.97 13.07 -49.58
N GLY A 560 21.08 12.44 -48.41
CA GLY A 560 21.46 13.12 -47.18
C GLY A 560 22.00 12.19 -46.10
N ILE A 561 22.59 12.79 -45.07
CA ILE A 561 23.15 12.09 -43.91
C ILE A 561 22.62 12.75 -42.64
N ILE A 562 22.05 11.95 -41.74
CA ILE A 562 21.42 12.42 -40.51
C ILE A 562 22.06 11.78 -39.29
N ILE A 563 22.02 12.51 -38.17
CA ILE A 563 22.56 12.08 -36.87
C ILE A 563 21.56 12.40 -35.75
N PRO A 564 21.42 11.55 -34.73
CA PRO A 564 20.61 11.89 -33.56
C PRO A 564 21.04 13.21 -32.92
N ARG A 565 20.07 14.01 -32.48
CA ARG A 565 20.32 15.26 -31.73
C ARG A 565 20.92 14.97 -30.36
N GLU A 566 21.86 15.82 -29.94
CA GLU A 566 22.46 15.70 -28.60
C GLU A 566 21.42 15.83 -27.48
N GLY A 567 21.46 14.90 -26.52
CA GLY A 567 20.57 14.88 -25.35
C GLY A 567 19.18 14.30 -25.61
N ARG A 568 18.91 13.77 -26.81
CA ARG A 568 17.71 12.97 -27.12
C ARG A 568 18.02 11.48 -27.12
N ASN A 569 16.98 10.65 -27.09
CA ASN A 569 17.13 9.21 -27.13
C ASN A 569 17.55 8.77 -28.55
N ASN A 570 18.72 8.14 -28.67
CA ASN A 570 19.37 7.85 -29.96
C ASN A 570 18.77 6.63 -30.72
N ASN A 571 17.60 6.14 -30.30
CA ASN A 571 17.10 4.82 -30.69
C ASN A 571 15.82 4.85 -31.54
N VAL A 572 15.32 6.02 -31.95
CA VAL A 572 14.09 6.12 -32.79
C VAL A 572 14.28 5.35 -34.11
N MET A 573 15.46 5.46 -34.72
CA MET A 573 15.88 4.68 -35.88
C MET A 573 17.30 4.15 -35.66
N MET A 574 17.55 2.91 -36.10
CA MET A 574 18.90 2.33 -36.01
C MET A 574 19.86 2.99 -37.02
N PRO A 575 21.17 3.02 -36.75
CA PRO A 575 22.16 3.39 -37.75
C PRO A 575 22.04 2.49 -38.98
N GLY A 576 22.13 3.07 -40.17
CA GLY A 576 21.79 2.35 -41.41
C GLY A 576 21.37 3.31 -42.51
N VAL A 577 20.51 2.83 -43.41
CA VAL A 577 19.91 3.59 -44.50
C VAL A 577 18.40 3.66 -44.28
N GLY A 578 17.86 4.86 -44.20
CA GLY A 578 16.43 5.13 -44.19
C GLY A 578 15.91 5.36 -45.61
N TYR A 579 14.83 4.69 -46.00
CA TYR A 579 14.11 4.94 -47.26
C TYR A 579 12.66 5.37 -47.00
N LEU A 580 12.03 6.11 -47.90
CA LEU A 580 10.63 6.51 -47.72
C LEU A 580 9.68 5.30 -47.80
N PRO A 581 8.61 5.23 -46.98
CA PRO A 581 7.60 4.16 -47.07
C PRO A 581 7.04 3.95 -48.49
N SER A 582 6.97 5.03 -49.29
CA SER A 582 6.56 5.00 -50.70
C SER A 582 7.42 4.10 -51.59
N LEU A 583 8.66 3.78 -51.20
CA LEU A 583 9.49 2.79 -51.90
C LEU A 583 8.87 1.39 -51.82
N THR A 584 8.36 1.01 -50.64
CA THR A 584 7.70 -0.28 -50.44
C THR A 584 6.37 -0.31 -51.20
N GLU A 585 5.61 0.80 -51.19
CA GLU A 585 4.38 0.93 -51.99
C GLU A 585 4.67 0.77 -53.49
N TYR A 586 5.73 1.41 -53.98
CA TYR A 586 6.18 1.25 -55.37
C TYR A 586 6.53 -0.21 -55.69
N VAL A 587 7.22 -0.93 -54.80
CA VAL A 587 7.52 -2.36 -54.99
C VAL A 587 6.23 -3.18 -55.05
N ILE A 588 5.26 -2.91 -54.18
CA ILE A 588 3.96 -3.61 -54.16
C ILE A 588 3.19 -3.35 -55.46
N GLU A 589 3.09 -2.09 -55.89
CA GLU A 589 2.38 -1.71 -57.11
C GLU A 589 3.03 -2.33 -58.36
N GLN A 590 4.36 -2.28 -58.46
CA GLN A 590 5.08 -2.89 -59.59
C GLN A 590 4.95 -4.42 -59.60
N SER A 591 4.96 -5.05 -58.42
CA SER A 591 4.79 -6.51 -58.28
C SER A 591 3.38 -6.93 -58.69
N HIS A 592 2.34 -6.18 -58.29
CA HIS A 592 0.95 -6.44 -58.67
C HIS A 592 0.76 -6.58 -60.18
N ASP A 593 1.51 -5.80 -60.96
CA ASP A 593 1.38 -5.80 -62.41
C ASP A 593 2.06 -6.97 -63.12
N ARG A 594 2.91 -7.74 -62.43
CA ARG A 594 3.62 -8.89 -63.00
C ARG A 594 2.71 -10.10 -63.16
N GLU A 595 2.95 -10.87 -64.21
CA GLU A 595 2.11 -12.00 -64.60
C GLU A 595 2.03 -13.08 -63.50
N ILE A 596 3.15 -13.39 -62.84
CA ILE A 596 3.21 -14.38 -61.75
C ILE A 596 2.30 -14.00 -60.57
N VAL A 597 2.28 -12.72 -60.20
CA VAL A 597 1.44 -12.20 -59.11
C VAL A 597 -0.03 -12.22 -59.52
N LYS A 598 -0.35 -11.78 -60.74
CA LYS A 598 -1.71 -11.85 -61.30
C LYS A 598 -2.24 -13.29 -61.34
N GLN A 599 -1.39 -14.26 -61.68
CA GLN A 599 -1.76 -15.69 -61.67
C GLN A 599 -2.04 -16.20 -60.24
N GLN A 600 -1.17 -15.89 -59.28
CA GLN A 600 -1.36 -16.31 -57.88
C GLN A 600 -2.59 -15.63 -57.23
N LEU A 601 -2.94 -14.41 -57.64
CA LEU A 601 -4.15 -13.71 -57.19
C LEU A 601 -5.43 -14.29 -57.79
N ALA A 602 -5.37 -14.77 -59.04
CA ALA A 602 -6.51 -15.36 -59.74
C ALA A 602 -6.89 -16.75 -59.20
N ASP A 603 -5.91 -17.53 -58.73
CA ASP A 603 -6.10 -18.83 -58.09
C ASP A 603 -5.31 -18.88 -56.77
N ARG A 604 -6.02 -18.68 -55.64
CA ARG A 604 -5.42 -18.67 -54.29
C ARG A 604 -5.38 -20.05 -53.64
N GLU A 605 -5.95 -21.08 -54.28
CA GLU A 605 -5.93 -22.45 -53.75
C GLU A 605 -4.70 -23.22 -54.24
N LYS A 606 -4.15 -22.84 -55.40
CA LYS A 606 -2.98 -23.47 -56.02
C LYS A 606 -1.73 -22.61 -55.94
N ASP A 607 -0.62 -23.28 -55.76
CA ASP A 607 0.71 -22.71 -55.80
C ASP A 607 1.17 -22.49 -57.25
N VAL A 608 1.63 -21.28 -57.58
CA VAL A 608 2.11 -20.94 -58.93
C VAL A 608 3.46 -21.59 -59.29
N PHE A 609 4.22 -22.07 -58.30
CA PHE A 609 5.52 -22.71 -58.51
C PHE A 609 5.41 -24.22 -58.77
N SER A 610 4.37 -24.88 -58.24
CA SER A 610 4.19 -26.33 -58.37
C SER A 610 2.88 -26.76 -59.03
N ARG A 611 1.90 -25.86 -59.20
CA ARG A 611 0.52 -26.13 -59.69
C ARG A 611 -0.34 -27.01 -58.79
N ARG A 612 0.18 -27.40 -57.63
CA ARG A 612 -0.52 -28.20 -56.63
C ARG A 612 -1.32 -27.31 -55.68
N THR A 613 -2.32 -27.86 -55.03
CA THR A 613 -3.03 -27.09 -53.99
C THR A 613 -2.14 -26.89 -52.76
N PHE A 614 -2.28 -25.77 -52.06
CA PHE A 614 -1.53 -25.54 -50.81
C PHE A 614 -1.83 -26.63 -49.76
N GLU A 615 -3.05 -27.17 -49.75
CA GLU A 615 -3.42 -28.30 -48.89
C GLU A 615 -2.60 -29.55 -49.23
N GLU A 616 -2.47 -29.91 -50.50
CA GLU A 616 -1.63 -31.04 -50.95
C GLU A 616 -0.16 -30.81 -50.59
N ILE A 617 0.39 -29.62 -50.86
CA ILE A 617 1.80 -29.28 -50.57
C ILE A 617 2.08 -29.36 -49.07
N ASN A 618 1.23 -28.76 -48.26
CA ASN A 618 1.42 -28.74 -46.81
C ASN A 618 1.18 -30.13 -46.20
N SER A 619 0.27 -30.93 -46.78
CA SER A 619 0.09 -32.33 -46.38
C SER A 619 1.33 -33.19 -46.67
N ASP A 620 1.98 -33.00 -47.82
CA ASP A 620 3.22 -33.68 -48.18
C ASP A 620 4.40 -33.20 -47.33
N ASN A 621 4.55 -31.90 -47.12
CA ASN A 621 5.59 -31.33 -46.25
C ASN A 621 5.47 -31.89 -44.82
N ARG A 622 4.23 -32.07 -44.34
CA ARG A 622 3.95 -32.70 -43.04
C ARG A 622 4.26 -34.21 -43.06
N GLN A 623 4.05 -34.92 -44.17
CA GLN A 623 4.41 -36.33 -44.32
C GLN A 623 5.93 -36.57 -44.47
N GLU A 624 6.68 -35.72 -45.16
CA GLU A 624 8.15 -35.80 -45.23
C GLU A 624 8.81 -35.46 -43.89
N SER A 625 8.13 -34.70 -43.02
CA SER A 625 8.59 -34.38 -41.66
C SER A 625 8.27 -35.44 -40.61
N ASN A 626 7.69 -36.59 -40.99
CA ASN A 626 7.31 -37.66 -40.07
C ASN A 626 8.55 -38.45 -39.61
N ILE A 627 9.41 -37.80 -38.81
CA ILE A 627 10.49 -38.46 -38.08
C ILE A 627 9.88 -39.28 -36.95
N ASN A 628 10.02 -40.59 -37.03
CA ASN A 628 9.64 -41.47 -35.93
C ASN A 628 10.72 -41.40 -34.84
N PHE A 629 10.38 -40.95 -33.64
CA PHE A 629 11.31 -40.83 -32.50
C PHE A 629 11.98 -42.17 -32.15
N GLU A 630 11.35 -43.29 -32.53
CA GLU A 630 11.90 -44.64 -32.39
C GLU A 630 13.21 -44.84 -33.17
N ASP A 631 13.43 -44.10 -34.26
CA ASP A 631 14.63 -44.22 -35.08
C ASP A 631 15.81 -43.37 -34.55
N MET A 632 15.55 -42.43 -33.64
CA MET A 632 16.55 -41.48 -33.12
C MET A 632 17.48 -42.10 -32.08
N ILE A 633 16.96 -43.05 -31.30
CA ILE A 633 17.68 -43.71 -30.21
C ILE A 633 17.57 -45.21 -30.43
N SER A 634 18.70 -45.86 -30.69
CA SER A 634 18.76 -47.31 -30.58
C SER A 634 19.09 -47.68 -29.13
N VAL A 635 18.29 -48.62 -28.62
CA VAL A 635 18.53 -49.23 -27.31
C VAL A 635 19.10 -50.62 -27.54
N ASP A 636 20.33 -50.83 -27.07
CA ASP A 636 20.91 -52.16 -26.98
C ASP A 636 20.27 -52.89 -25.81
N THR A 637 19.19 -53.64 -26.11
CA THR A 637 18.40 -54.39 -25.13
C THR A 637 19.23 -55.43 -24.38
N ASP A 638 20.29 -55.97 -24.97
CA ASP A 638 21.16 -56.93 -24.30
C ASP A 638 22.03 -56.25 -23.26
N MET A 639 22.60 -55.07 -23.58
CA MET A 639 23.33 -54.27 -22.60
C MET A 639 22.42 -53.70 -21.50
N MET A 640 21.19 -53.31 -21.84
CA MET A 640 20.19 -52.87 -20.85
C MET A 640 19.83 -54.01 -19.88
N ASN A 641 19.63 -55.23 -20.38
CA ASN A 641 19.41 -56.41 -19.55
C ASN A 641 20.64 -56.77 -18.69
N GLN A 642 21.85 -56.46 -19.16
CA GLN A 642 23.06 -56.65 -18.36
C GLN A 642 23.22 -55.59 -17.27
N ALA A 643 22.72 -54.38 -17.48
CA ALA A 643 22.78 -53.27 -16.53
C ALA A 643 21.85 -53.46 -15.32
N PHE A 644 20.76 -54.21 -15.48
CA PHE A 644 19.81 -54.55 -14.42
C PHE A 644 19.75 -56.06 -14.20
N ARG A 645 20.53 -56.59 -13.25
CA ARG A 645 20.51 -58.02 -12.90
C ARG A 645 19.89 -58.24 -11.54
N ILE A 646 18.93 -59.17 -11.48
CA ILE A 646 18.36 -59.66 -10.22
C ILE A 646 18.88 -61.07 -9.99
N ASN A 647 19.79 -61.24 -9.04
CA ASN A 647 20.37 -62.53 -8.71
C ASN A 647 19.69 -63.12 -7.46
N VAL A 648 18.44 -63.56 -7.63
CA VAL A 648 17.71 -64.36 -6.61
C VAL A 648 17.51 -65.76 -7.16
N ASN A 649 17.99 -66.78 -6.46
CA ASN A 649 17.65 -68.15 -6.75
C ASN A 649 16.29 -68.49 -6.10
N PRO A 650 15.23 -68.79 -6.88
CA PRO A 650 13.91 -69.09 -6.35
C PRO A 650 13.89 -70.29 -5.40
N ASP A 651 14.79 -71.26 -5.63
CA ASP A 651 14.87 -72.48 -4.83
C ASP A 651 15.42 -72.19 -3.42
N ASP A 652 16.33 -71.23 -3.28
CA ASP A 652 16.91 -70.84 -1.99
C ASP A 652 15.89 -70.09 -1.12
N VAL A 653 15.08 -69.23 -1.75
CA VAL A 653 13.97 -68.54 -1.09
C VAL A 653 12.91 -69.54 -0.64
N THR A 654 12.52 -70.45 -1.52
CA THR A 654 11.50 -71.47 -1.24
C THR A 654 11.95 -72.43 -0.14
N SER A 655 13.20 -72.89 -0.19
CA SER A 655 13.78 -73.77 0.82
C SER A 655 13.84 -73.09 2.19
N SER A 656 14.19 -71.81 2.23
CA SER A 656 14.25 -71.02 3.46
C SER A 656 12.86 -70.80 4.06
N MET A 657 11.87 -70.45 3.23
CA MET A 657 10.47 -70.31 3.68
C MET A 657 9.94 -71.63 4.26
N ASN A 658 10.21 -72.75 3.59
CA ASN A 658 9.83 -74.07 4.08
C ASN A 658 10.53 -74.44 5.39
N TYR A 659 11.80 -74.09 5.57
CA TYR A 659 12.54 -74.30 6.81
C TYR A 659 11.90 -73.54 7.98
N PHE A 660 11.65 -72.23 7.82
CA PHE A 660 11.05 -71.40 8.87
C PHE A 660 9.62 -71.85 9.22
N MET A 661 8.81 -72.17 8.21
CA MET A 661 7.44 -72.67 8.43
C MET A 661 7.42 -74.03 9.13
N SER A 662 8.30 -74.95 8.74
CA SER A 662 8.37 -76.29 9.35
C SER A 662 8.84 -76.21 10.81
N ARG A 663 9.78 -75.30 11.11
CA ARG A 663 10.23 -75.05 12.48
C ARG A 663 9.11 -74.49 13.36
N ALA A 664 8.41 -73.46 12.89
CA ALA A 664 7.28 -72.87 13.62
C ALA A 664 6.17 -73.91 13.90
N MET A 665 5.87 -74.75 12.92
CA MET A 665 4.85 -75.80 13.06
C MET A 665 5.25 -76.86 14.11
N ASN A 666 6.51 -77.29 14.11
CA ASN A 666 7.02 -78.28 15.06
C ASN A 666 7.04 -77.75 16.50
N ASP A 667 7.45 -76.49 16.70
CA ASP A 667 7.48 -75.88 18.04
C ASP A 667 6.05 -75.74 18.61
N VAL A 668 5.08 -75.42 17.76
CA VAL A 668 3.65 -75.36 18.12
C VAL A 668 3.08 -76.73 18.51
N ILE A 669 3.41 -77.78 17.75
CA ILE A 669 2.90 -79.14 18.00
C ILE A 669 3.44 -79.69 19.34
N ASN A 670 4.71 -79.45 19.64
CA ASN A 670 5.33 -79.92 20.88
C ASN A 670 4.73 -79.21 22.11
N ASP A 671 4.57 -77.89 22.07
CA ASP A 671 3.95 -77.10 23.15
C ASP A 671 2.49 -77.54 23.43
N ALA A 672 1.73 -77.89 22.39
CA ALA A 672 0.36 -78.39 22.53
C ALA A 672 0.27 -79.80 23.15
N GLY A 673 1.24 -80.66 22.85
CA GLY A 673 1.33 -82.00 23.44
C GLY A 673 1.61 -81.96 24.95
N ASP A 674 2.50 -81.06 25.38
CA ASP A 674 2.88 -80.95 26.80
C ASP A 674 1.79 -80.29 27.65
N ALA A 675 1.14 -79.24 27.12
CA ALA A 675 -0.01 -78.61 27.76
C ALA A 675 -1.18 -79.59 27.98
N GLY A 676 -1.44 -80.46 27.00
CA GLY A 676 -2.54 -81.44 27.07
C GLY A 676 -2.31 -82.49 28.15
N LYS A 677 -1.07 -82.97 28.31
CA LYS A 677 -0.70 -83.91 29.37
C LYS A 677 -0.84 -83.30 30.76
N GLN A 678 -0.45 -82.03 30.91
CA GLN A 678 -0.54 -81.33 32.20
C GLN A 678 -2.01 -81.07 32.58
N LEU A 679 -2.83 -80.63 31.64
CA LEU A 679 -4.27 -80.42 31.86
C LEU A 679 -5.00 -81.74 32.19
N GLY A 680 -4.69 -82.82 31.47
CA GLY A 680 -5.26 -84.14 31.75
C GLY A 680 -4.88 -84.66 33.14
N THR A 681 -3.62 -84.46 33.55
CA THR A 681 -3.16 -84.81 34.91
C THR A 681 -3.92 -84.03 35.98
N PHE A 682 -4.14 -82.74 35.73
CA PHE A 682 -4.87 -81.87 36.66
C PHE A 682 -6.33 -82.31 36.86
N ILE A 683 -7.07 -82.54 35.77
CA ILE A 683 -8.47 -83.01 35.82
C ILE A 683 -8.58 -84.34 36.57
N ARG A 684 -7.65 -85.27 36.31
CA ARG A 684 -7.60 -86.57 36.98
C ARG A 684 -7.47 -86.41 38.49
N ASN A 685 -6.52 -85.59 38.94
CA ASN A 685 -6.24 -85.39 40.36
C ASN A 685 -7.44 -84.74 41.06
N MET A 686 -8.03 -83.70 40.46
CA MET A 686 -9.22 -83.05 40.99
C MET A 686 -10.41 -84.00 41.12
N THR A 687 -10.66 -84.81 40.10
CA THR A 687 -11.77 -85.77 40.11
C THR A 687 -11.59 -86.81 41.21
N ALA A 688 -10.37 -87.34 41.35
CA ALA A 688 -10.04 -88.31 42.39
C ALA A 688 -10.19 -87.72 43.80
N GLU A 689 -9.68 -86.50 44.04
CA GLU A 689 -9.83 -85.79 45.31
C GLU A 689 -11.30 -85.52 45.65
N MET A 690 -12.07 -85.03 44.67
CA MET A 690 -13.47 -84.68 44.86
C MET A 690 -14.32 -85.90 45.25
N LEU A 691 -14.08 -87.05 44.61
CA LEU A 691 -14.73 -88.31 44.96
C LEU A 691 -14.27 -88.85 46.32
N ALA A 692 -12.97 -88.74 46.64
CA ALA A 692 -12.43 -89.19 47.92
C ALA A 692 -12.97 -88.37 49.11
N ASP A 693 -13.07 -87.05 48.97
CA ASP A 693 -13.59 -86.18 50.03
C ASP A 693 -15.08 -86.39 50.28
N TYR A 694 -15.85 -86.63 49.22
CA TYR A 694 -17.27 -86.95 49.36
C TYR A 694 -17.49 -88.22 50.19
N ILE A 695 -16.64 -89.24 50.01
CA ILE A 695 -16.71 -90.47 50.82
C ILE A 695 -16.33 -90.22 52.26
N LYS A 696 -15.28 -89.43 52.52
CA LYS A 696 -14.89 -89.08 53.89
C LYS A 696 -16.04 -88.42 54.66
N GLN A 697 -16.87 -87.62 53.99
CA GLN A 697 -18.04 -86.99 54.61
C GLN A 697 -19.16 -87.99 54.96
N ALA A 698 -19.18 -89.20 54.38
CA ALA A 698 -20.24 -90.19 54.59
C ALA A 698 -20.06 -91.08 55.85
N GLY A 699 -18.89 -91.11 56.49
CA GLY A 699 -18.62 -91.82 57.76
C GLY A 699 -18.19 -93.30 57.64
N GLU A 700 -17.37 -93.81 58.58
CA GLU A 700 -16.77 -95.15 58.52
C GLU A 700 -17.81 -96.29 58.56
N GLY A 701 -17.77 -97.15 57.52
CA GLY A 701 -18.58 -98.36 57.42
C GLY A 701 -19.92 -98.23 56.66
N GLY A 702 -20.26 -97.03 56.19
CA GLY A 702 -21.43 -96.77 55.33
C GLY A 702 -21.04 -96.55 53.86
N THR A 703 -21.82 -97.10 52.94
CA THR A 703 -21.66 -96.94 51.49
C THR A 703 -22.18 -95.56 51.04
N ALA A 704 -21.30 -94.69 50.54
CA ALA A 704 -21.69 -93.35 50.08
C ALA A 704 -22.37 -93.41 48.70
N VAL A 705 -23.46 -92.66 48.56
CA VAL A 705 -24.26 -92.54 47.33
C VAL A 705 -24.13 -91.12 46.79
N ILE A 706 -23.73 -90.97 45.52
CA ILE A 706 -23.66 -89.66 44.87
C ILE A 706 -24.98 -89.38 44.15
N ASP A 707 -25.73 -88.40 44.65
CA ASP A 707 -26.91 -87.86 43.97
C ASP A 707 -26.46 -86.87 42.87
N MET A 708 -27.18 -86.82 41.74
CA MET A 708 -26.90 -85.90 40.64
C MET A 708 -26.92 -84.43 41.09
N GLU A 709 -27.77 -84.07 42.04
CA GLU A 709 -27.85 -82.70 42.57
C GLU A 709 -26.62 -82.33 43.42
N ALA A 710 -25.91 -83.30 43.99
CA ALA A 710 -24.72 -83.05 44.80
C ALA A 710 -23.46 -82.73 43.96
N ILE A 711 -23.44 -83.10 42.67
CA ILE A 711 -22.26 -82.99 41.80
C ILE A 711 -21.83 -81.52 41.63
N ASP A 712 -22.77 -80.60 41.43
CA ASP A 712 -22.43 -79.18 41.23
C ASP A 712 -21.76 -78.59 42.49
N LYS A 713 -22.28 -78.94 43.67
CA LYS A 713 -21.69 -78.50 44.95
C LYS A 713 -20.30 -79.10 45.18
N MET A 714 -20.09 -80.38 44.83
CA MET A 714 -18.78 -81.02 44.90
C MET A 714 -17.74 -80.29 44.04
N ILE A 715 -18.14 -79.87 42.83
CA ILE A 715 -17.27 -79.13 41.92
C ILE A 715 -16.96 -77.75 42.48
N ASP A 716 -17.97 -77.03 42.98
CA ASP A 716 -17.76 -75.72 43.62
C ASP A 716 -16.77 -75.80 44.79
N ASP A 717 -16.94 -76.78 45.68
CA ASP A 717 -16.06 -76.99 46.83
C ASP A 717 -14.63 -77.34 46.38
N GLN A 718 -14.47 -78.20 45.36
CA GLN A 718 -13.17 -78.56 44.82
C GLN A 718 -12.48 -77.37 44.13
N MET A 719 -13.21 -76.56 43.36
CA MET A 719 -12.69 -75.36 42.69
C MET A 719 -12.28 -74.28 43.69
N ALA A 720 -12.93 -74.23 44.87
CA ALA A 720 -12.60 -73.28 45.92
C ALA A 720 -11.28 -73.59 46.66
N LYS A 721 -10.80 -74.85 46.64
CA LYS A 721 -9.58 -75.28 47.32
C LYS A 721 -8.33 -74.57 46.80
N GLU A 722 -7.42 -74.26 47.72
CA GLU A 722 -6.17 -73.56 47.41
C GLU A 722 -5.23 -74.39 46.51
N SER A 723 -5.26 -75.73 46.63
CA SER A 723 -4.49 -76.63 45.75
C SER A 723 -4.89 -76.48 44.29
N SER A 724 -6.20 -76.51 44.02
CA SER A 724 -6.76 -76.36 42.66
C SER A 724 -6.47 -74.97 42.09
N LYS A 725 -6.54 -73.91 42.91
CA LYS A 725 -6.19 -72.54 42.49
C LYS A 725 -4.71 -72.37 42.17
N LYS A 726 -3.80 -72.97 42.94
CA LYS A 726 -2.35 -72.91 42.66
C LYS A 726 -1.98 -73.63 41.37
N GLU A 727 -2.55 -74.80 41.13
CA GLU A 727 -2.27 -75.58 39.93
C GLU A 727 -2.86 -74.91 38.67
N MET A 728 -4.05 -74.30 38.77
CA MET A 728 -4.58 -73.42 37.72
C MET A 728 -3.66 -72.23 37.43
N ALA A 729 -3.14 -71.54 38.44
CA ALA A 729 -2.20 -70.43 38.23
C ALA A 729 -0.85 -70.87 37.61
N GLN A 730 -0.40 -72.08 37.90
CA GLN A 730 0.81 -72.63 37.29
C GLN A 730 0.59 -72.97 35.81
N ILE A 731 -0.56 -73.57 35.48
CA ILE A 731 -0.95 -73.84 34.09
C ILE A 731 -1.14 -72.52 33.31
N GLU A 732 -1.68 -71.47 33.95
CA GLU A 732 -1.77 -70.12 33.39
C GLU A 732 -0.39 -69.56 33.04
N LYS A 733 0.58 -69.72 33.93
CA LYS A 733 1.95 -69.24 33.71
C LYS A 733 2.69 -70.03 32.62
N ASP A 734 2.58 -71.35 32.63
CA ASP A 734 3.32 -72.22 31.72
C ASP A 734 2.79 -72.15 30.29
N PHE A 735 1.48 -71.91 30.12
CA PHE A 735 0.80 -71.99 28.81
C PHE A 735 0.00 -70.74 28.41
N GLY A 736 -0.16 -69.75 29.29
CA GLY A 736 -0.87 -68.49 29.03
C GLY A 736 -2.39 -68.59 29.16
N LEU A 737 -2.91 -69.54 29.94
CA LEU A 737 -4.33 -69.84 30.09
C LEU A 737 -4.97 -69.07 31.25
N GLU A 738 -5.77 -68.04 31.00
CA GLU A 738 -6.43 -67.29 32.08
C GLU A 738 -7.26 -68.20 33.00
N ALA A 739 -7.03 -68.12 34.32
CA ALA A 739 -7.71 -68.94 35.32
C ALA A 739 -9.25 -68.90 35.23
N GLY A 740 -9.83 -67.74 34.91
CA GLY A 740 -11.28 -67.59 34.78
C GLY A 740 -11.89 -68.34 33.59
N TYR A 741 -11.13 -68.52 32.51
CA TYR A 741 -11.58 -69.34 31.38
C TYR A 741 -11.35 -70.83 31.64
N MET A 742 -10.24 -71.19 32.29
CA MET A 742 -10.01 -72.56 32.76
C MET A 742 -11.16 -73.05 33.63
N GLU A 743 -11.66 -72.23 34.56
CA GLU A 743 -12.80 -72.58 35.40
C GLU A 743 -14.08 -72.88 34.59
N LYS A 744 -14.36 -72.08 33.55
CA LYS A 744 -15.52 -72.31 32.68
C LYS A 744 -15.44 -73.62 31.89
N VAL A 745 -14.25 -74.06 31.53
CA VAL A 745 -14.04 -75.29 30.76
C VAL A 745 -13.98 -76.52 31.67
N LEU A 746 -13.33 -76.40 32.83
CA LEU A 746 -13.14 -77.50 33.76
C LEU A 746 -14.44 -77.93 34.44
N ARG A 747 -15.32 -76.98 34.80
CA ARG A 747 -16.60 -77.28 35.47
C ARG A 747 -17.47 -78.31 34.72
N PRO A 748 -17.83 -78.11 33.44
CA PRO A 748 -18.61 -79.09 32.70
C PRO A 748 -17.85 -80.40 32.47
N MET A 749 -16.52 -80.38 32.34
CA MET A 749 -15.71 -81.59 32.25
C MET A 749 -15.76 -82.41 33.53
N LEU A 750 -15.49 -81.80 34.68
CA LEU A 750 -15.57 -82.46 35.99
C LEU A 750 -16.97 -83.00 36.24
N LYS A 751 -18.01 -82.23 35.90
CA LYS A 751 -19.41 -82.66 35.98
C LYS A 751 -19.68 -83.88 35.11
N SER A 752 -19.24 -83.86 33.86
CA SER A 752 -19.40 -84.97 32.93
C SER A 752 -18.65 -86.21 33.42
N THR A 753 -17.42 -86.06 33.91
CA THR A 753 -16.60 -87.18 34.41
C THR A 753 -17.25 -87.81 35.64
N VAL A 754 -17.74 -87.00 36.59
CA VAL A 754 -18.41 -87.52 37.79
C VAL A 754 -19.81 -88.05 37.49
N ALA A 755 -20.56 -87.43 36.59
CA ALA A 755 -21.84 -87.98 36.13
C ALA A 755 -21.64 -89.33 35.42
N SER A 756 -20.63 -89.43 34.55
CA SER A 756 -20.26 -90.69 33.88
C SER A 756 -19.82 -91.74 34.90
N TYR A 757 -19.09 -91.35 35.93
CA TYR A 757 -18.75 -92.23 37.05
C TYR A 757 -20.01 -92.79 37.73
N VAL A 758 -20.97 -91.92 38.09
CA VAL A 758 -22.24 -92.32 38.71
C VAL A 758 -23.04 -93.23 37.79
N GLU A 759 -23.07 -92.94 36.50
CA GLU A 759 -23.84 -93.69 35.51
C GLU A 759 -23.24 -95.07 35.22
N ILE A 760 -21.92 -95.16 35.06
CA ILE A 760 -21.18 -96.43 34.98
C ILE A 760 -21.39 -97.22 36.27
N GLY A 761 -21.33 -96.57 37.43
CA GLY A 761 -21.63 -97.19 38.72
C GLY A 761 -23.02 -97.85 38.76
N LYS A 762 -24.06 -97.17 38.27
CA LYS A 762 -25.43 -97.69 38.20
C LYS A 762 -25.54 -98.94 37.32
N GLN A 763 -24.69 -99.11 36.31
CA GLN A 763 -24.69 -100.33 35.48
C GLN A 763 -24.21 -101.57 36.26
N PHE A 764 -23.40 -101.40 37.30
CA PHE A 764 -22.92 -102.50 38.14
C PHE A 764 -23.90 -102.88 39.28
N VAL A 765 -24.87 -102.00 39.63
CA VAL A 765 -25.92 -102.27 40.63
C VAL A 765 -27.28 -101.74 40.14
N PRO A 766 -28.08 -102.55 39.42
CA PRO A 766 -29.36 -102.11 38.87
C PRO A 766 -30.43 -101.93 39.96
N GLY A 767 -30.97 -100.71 40.11
CA GLY A 767 -32.16 -100.44 40.93
C GLY A 767 -31.90 -100.08 42.40
N GLY A 768 -30.65 -99.89 42.81
CA GLY A 768 -30.25 -99.39 44.12
C GLY A 768 -28.89 -98.68 44.05
N ASP A 769 -28.66 -97.76 44.96
CA ASP A 769 -27.52 -96.84 44.91
C ASP A 769 -26.14 -97.52 44.92
N THR A 770 -25.20 -97.02 44.10
CA THR A 770 -23.88 -97.62 43.87
C THR A 770 -22.89 -97.30 45.01
N PRO A 771 -22.36 -98.29 45.75
CA PRO A 771 -21.36 -98.06 46.79
C PRO A 771 -20.02 -97.57 46.24
N LEU A 772 -19.53 -96.42 46.71
CA LEU A 772 -18.12 -96.08 46.53
C LEU A 772 -17.24 -96.75 47.60
N SER A 773 -16.22 -97.50 47.17
CA SER A 773 -15.10 -97.95 48.03
C SER A 773 -13.81 -97.22 47.63
N SER A 774 -13.03 -96.74 48.60
CA SER A 774 -11.79 -95.97 48.39
C SER A 774 -10.85 -96.58 47.34
N ASP A 775 -10.72 -97.90 47.36
CA ASP A 775 -9.69 -98.61 46.58
C ASP A 775 -10.03 -98.72 45.09
N LYS A 776 -11.32 -98.63 44.72
CA LYS A 776 -11.78 -98.74 43.33
C LYS A 776 -11.89 -97.41 42.58
N ILE A 777 -11.86 -96.28 43.29
CA ILE A 777 -12.07 -94.95 42.69
C ILE A 777 -10.91 -94.56 41.81
N VAL A 778 -9.69 -94.71 42.32
CA VAL A 778 -8.48 -94.35 41.58
C VAL A 778 -8.36 -95.20 40.32
N GLU A 779 -8.70 -96.49 40.39
CA GLU A 779 -8.68 -97.40 39.24
C GLU A 779 -9.74 -96.99 38.18
N LEU A 780 -10.96 -96.67 38.61
CA LEU A 780 -12.03 -96.28 37.68
C LEU A 780 -11.81 -94.87 37.09
N VAL A 781 -11.32 -93.92 37.88
CA VAL A 781 -10.94 -92.58 37.40
C VAL A 781 -9.81 -92.68 36.38
N ASN A 782 -8.82 -93.56 36.61
CA ASN A 782 -7.76 -93.83 35.64
C ASN A 782 -8.32 -94.46 34.35
N ALA A 783 -9.24 -95.41 34.45
CA ALA A 783 -9.89 -96.01 33.27
C ALA A 783 -10.71 -94.98 32.45
N LEU A 784 -11.41 -94.07 33.13
CA LEU A 784 -12.17 -92.98 32.50
C LEU A 784 -11.27 -91.94 31.82
N MET A 785 -10.18 -91.54 32.47
CA MET A 785 -9.24 -90.55 31.93
C MET A 785 -8.44 -91.09 30.73
N ASN A 786 -8.25 -92.41 30.66
CA ASN A 786 -7.59 -93.08 29.54
C ASN A 786 -8.57 -93.50 28.43
N ASN A 787 -9.83 -93.05 28.47
CA ASN A 787 -10.76 -93.26 27.38
C ASN A 787 -10.35 -92.39 26.17
N PRO A 788 -10.24 -92.95 24.96
CA PRO A 788 -9.87 -92.21 23.75
C PRO A 788 -10.70 -90.94 23.53
N ALA A 789 -12.00 -90.98 23.85
CA ALA A 789 -12.86 -89.81 23.72
C ALA A 789 -12.49 -88.68 24.69
N MET A 790 -12.05 -89.02 25.91
CA MET A 790 -11.60 -88.05 26.89
C MET A 790 -10.24 -87.45 26.50
N GLU A 791 -9.33 -88.29 26.01
CA GLU A 791 -8.03 -87.86 25.50
C GLU A 791 -8.16 -86.90 24.32
N GLU A 792 -9.06 -87.20 23.37
CA GLU A 792 -9.34 -86.33 22.23
C GLU A 792 -10.02 -85.02 22.65
N THR A 793 -10.89 -85.07 23.66
CA THR A 793 -11.53 -83.86 24.21
C THR A 793 -10.50 -82.95 24.87
N ILE A 794 -9.60 -83.52 25.70
CA ILE A 794 -8.49 -82.76 26.33
C ILE A 794 -7.62 -82.14 25.25
N LYS A 795 -7.24 -82.92 24.22
CA LYS A 795 -6.42 -82.44 23.09
C LYS A 795 -7.09 -81.30 22.32
N ASN A 796 -8.39 -81.42 22.02
CA ASN A 796 -9.12 -80.40 21.27
C ASN A 796 -9.27 -79.10 22.08
N VAL A 797 -9.51 -79.22 23.38
CA VAL A 797 -9.55 -78.07 24.30
C VAL A 797 -8.19 -77.40 24.41
N THR A 798 -7.12 -78.16 24.64
CA THR A 798 -5.75 -77.63 24.68
C THR A 798 -5.37 -76.93 23.37
N THR A 799 -5.72 -77.52 22.22
CA THR A 799 -5.39 -76.95 20.91
C THR A 799 -6.15 -75.64 20.64
N SER A 800 -7.44 -75.59 20.98
CA SER A 800 -8.27 -74.37 20.85
C SER A 800 -7.78 -73.26 21.77
N LEU A 801 -7.29 -73.62 22.95
CA LEU A 801 -6.83 -72.69 23.98
C LEU A 801 -5.45 -72.07 23.69
N LEU A 802 -4.57 -72.80 22.99
CA LEU A 802 -3.21 -72.34 22.67
C LEU A 802 -3.14 -71.41 21.45
N GLN A 803 -4.28 -71.11 20.79
CA GLN A 803 -4.35 -70.31 19.56
C GLN A 803 -3.60 -68.96 19.66
N GLY A 804 -3.64 -68.31 20.83
CA GLY A 804 -2.93 -67.04 21.06
C GLY A 804 -1.40 -67.19 21.16
N ARG A 805 -0.90 -68.30 21.70
CA ARG A 805 0.55 -68.59 21.78
C ARG A 805 1.10 -69.05 20.43
N ILE A 806 0.31 -69.82 19.68
CA ILE A 806 0.60 -70.20 18.29
C ILE A 806 0.83 -68.95 17.43
N MET A 807 -0.05 -67.96 17.55
CA MET A 807 0.08 -66.70 16.82
C MET A 807 1.36 -65.94 17.19
N LYS A 808 1.76 -65.97 18.47
CA LYS A 808 2.99 -65.33 18.95
C LYS A 808 4.25 -66.01 18.41
N THR A 809 4.30 -67.34 18.43
CA THR A 809 5.42 -68.13 17.87
C THR A 809 5.52 -67.93 16.37
N LEU A 810 4.40 -68.01 15.64
CA LEU A 810 4.35 -67.75 14.20
C LEU A 810 4.81 -66.33 13.85
N ASN A 811 4.35 -65.31 14.59
CA ASN A 811 4.78 -63.92 14.34
C ASN A 811 6.28 -63.72 14.60
N GLY A 812 6.84 -64.35 15.64
CA GLY A 812 8.29 -64.34 15.90
C GLY A 812 9.09 -64.95 14.75
N THR A 813 8.70 -66.15 14.31
CA THR A 813 9.37 -66.83 13.19
C THR A 813 9.18 -66.11 11.85
N MET A 814 8.01 -65.50 11.62
CA MET A 814 7.74 -64.65 10.45
C MET A 814 8.62 -63.39 10.44
N SER A 815 8.86 -62.78 11.61
CA SER A 815 9.74 -61.62 11.72
C SER A 815 11.20 -61.98 11.41
N GLU A 816 11.68 -63.13 11.89
CA GLU A 816 13.02 -63.65 11.56
C GLU A 816 13.14 -63.98 10.06
N MET A 817 12.12 -64.64 9.48
CA MET A 817 12.04 -64.91 8.05
C MET A 817 12.06 -63.62 7.23
N GLY A 818 11.30 -62.60 7.64
CA GLY A 818 11.28 -61.29 6.99
C GLY A 818 12.65 -60.62 6.99
N SER A 819 13.38 -60.70 8.11
CA SER A 819 14.76 -60.18 8.19
C SER A 819 15.72 -60.94 7.28
N TYR A 820 15.59 -62.25 7.16
CA TYR A 820 16.42 -63.07 6.27
C TYR A 820 16.14 -62.75 4.79
N LEU A 821 14.86 -62.71 4.40
CA LEU A 821 14.45 -62.37 3.03
C LEU A 821 14.85 -60.94 2.64
N SER A 822 14.75 -59.98 3.57
CA SER A 822 15.25 -58.63 3.34
C SER A 822 16.76 -58.60 3.07
N GLY A 823 17.54 -59.46 3.75
CA GLY A 823 18.98 -59.60 3.51
C GLY A 823 19.31 -60.19 2.14
N VAL A 824 18.55 -61.21 1.72
CA VAL A 824 18.67 -61.81 0.37
C VAL A 824 18.33 -60.78 -0.72
N MET A 825 17.24 -60.02 -0.55
CA MET A 825 16.80 -59.02 -1.53
C MET A 825 17.78 -57.84 -1.66
N ASN A 826 18.38 -57.39 -0.55
CA ASN A 826 19.31 -56.26 -0.57
C ASN A 826 20.60 -56.56 -1.37
N ASN A 827 21.00 -57.83 -1.47
CA ASN A 827 22.16 -58.27 -2.25
C ASN A 827 21.79 -58.81 -3.65
N ALA A 828 20.51 -58.87 -3.98
CA ALA A 828 20.04 -59.46 -5.23
C ALA A 828 19.98 -58.47 -6.40
N PHE A 829 19.75 -57.18 -6.12
CA PHE A 829 19.69 -56.15 -7.16
C PHE A 829 21.08 -55.57 -7.43
N ILE A 830 21.61 -55.85 -8.62
CA ILE A 830 22.89 -55.33 -9.08
C ILE A 830 22.63 -54.35 -10.23
N PHE A 831 23.03 -53.10 -10.04
CA PHE A 831 22.91 -52.03 -11.02
C PHE A 831 24.28 -51.63 -11.57
N ASP A 832 24.51 -51.80 -12.87
CA ASP A 832 25.71 -51.35 -13.56
C ASP A 832 25.41 -50.09 -14.37
N ALA A 833 25.74 -48.94 -13.77
CA ALA A 833 25.53 -47.63 -14.36
C ALA A 833 26.29 -47.43 -15.69
N SER A 834 27.43 -48.10 -15.86
CA SER A 834 28.27 -47.95 -17.07
C SER A 834 27.68 -48.75 -18.23
N ALA A 835 27.15 -49.94 -17.94
CA ALA A 835 26.40 -50.74 -18.92
C ALA A 835 25.11 -50.02 -19.35
N LEU A 836 24.40 -49.38 -18.41
CA LEU A 836 23.21 -48.59 -18.72
C LEU A 836 23.54 -47.42 -19.65
N GLN A 837 24.60 -46.67 -19.36
CA GLN A 837 25.01 -45.53 -20.18
C GLN A 837 25.35 -45.95 -21.62
N ASN A 838 26.01 -47.09 -21.80
CA ASN A 838 26.41 -47.60 -23.11
C ASN A 838 25.28 -48.31 -23.88
N ALA A 839 24.17 -48.63 -23.21
CA ALA A 839 23.00 -49.25 -23.84
C ALA A 839 22.17 -48.28 -24.68
N PHE A 840 22.31 -46.97 -24.47
CA PHE A 840 21.64 -45.94 -25.27
C PHE A 840 22.61 -45.39 -26.32
N LYS A 841 22.27 -45.52 -27.60
CA LYS A 841 23.02 -44.94 -28.71
C LYS A 841 22.13 -44.02 -29.52
N PHE A 842 22.60 -42.80 -29.75
CA PHE A 842 21.97 -41.89 -30.69
C PHE A 842 22.37 -42.28 -32.10
N ASN A 843 21.38 -42.52 -32.96
CA ASN A 843 21.60 -42.97 -34.34
C ASN A 843 21.90 -41.80 -35.30
N MET A 844 21.88 -40.57 -34.78
CA MET A 844 22.07 -39.34 -35.53
C MET A 844 23.35 -38.65 -35.06
N THR A 845 24.05 -38.02 -35.98
CA THR A 845 25.17 -37.13 -35.69
C THR A 845 24.71 -35.84 -35.02
N GLU A 846 25.62 -35.14 -34.35
CA GLU A 846 25.33 -33.86 -33.68
C GLU A 846 24.80 -32.80 -34.67
N GLU A 847 25.29 -32.80 -35.92
CA GLU A 847 24.79 -31.96 -37.01
C GLU A 847 23.37 -32.34 -37.45
N GLU A 848 23.05 -33.63 -37.51
CA GLU A 848 21.72 -34.12 -37.88
C GLU A 848 20.69 -33.86 -36.78
N ILE A 849 21.06 -34.02 -35.51
CA ILE A 849 20.21 -33.64 -34.36
C ILE A 849 19.99 -32.13 -34.35
N THR A 850 21.03 -31.34 -34.61
CA THR A 850 20.92 -29.88 -34.70
C THR A 850 20.01 -29.46 -35.87
N ARG A 851 20.14 -30.09 -37.04
CA ARG A 851 19.23 -29.87 -38.17
C ARG A 851 17.80 -30.26 -37.81
N LEU A 852 17.59 -31.41 -37.16
CA LEU A 852 16.27 -31.89 -36.75
C LEU A 852 15.58 -30.92 -35.78
N MET A 853 16.32 -30.44 -34.78
CA MET A 853 15.85 -29.50 -33.77
C MET A 853 15.57 -28.12 -34.39
N MET A 854 16.39 -27.68 -35.35
CA MET A 854 16.15 -26.48 -36.16
C MET A 854 14.90 -26.61 -37.04
N THR A 855 14.63 -27.79 -37.61
CA THR A 855 13.43 -28.06 -38.41
C THR A 855 12.16 -27.99 -37.53
N TYR A 856 12.18 -28.57 -36.33
CA TYR A 856 11.04 -28.55 -35.39
C TYR A 856 10.80 -27.19 -34.72
N MET A 857 11.83 -26.37 -34.55
CA MET A 857 11.65 -24.99 -34.04
C MET A 857 11.10 -24.03 -35.11
N ASN A 858 11.12 -24.43 -36.39
CA ASN A 858 10.67 -23.62 -37.53
C ASN A 858 9.40 -24.18 -38.21
N THR A 859 8.73 -25.19 -37.65
CA THR A 859 7.66 -25.93 -38.34
C THR A 859 6.43 -25.09 -38.72
N SER A 860 6.14 -23.99 -38.02
CA SER A 860 5.07 -23.04 -38.43
C SER A 860 5.46 -22.13 -39.60
N GLN A 861 6.74 -22.09 -40.03
CA GLN A 861 7.19 -21.35 -41.22
C GLN A 861 7.15 -22.18 -42.52
N ASN A 862 6.86 -23.48 -42.46
CA ASN A 862 6.97 -24.37 -43.62
C ASN A 862 5.65 -24.61 -44.37
N ASP A 863 4.52 -24.10 -43.86
CA ASP A 863 3.27 -24.13 -44.62
C ASP A 863 3.33 -23.08 -45.74
N VAL A 864 3.36 -23.56 -46.97
CA VAL A 864 3.30 -22.71 -48.16
C VAL A 864 1.87 -22.21 -48.30
N THR A 865 1.69 -20.90 -48.49
CA THR A 865 0.37 -20.26 -48.62
C THR A 865 0.37 -19.26 -49.77
N ALA A 866 -0.80 -18.97 -50.33
CA ALA A 866 -0.95 -17.95 -51.36
C ALA A 866 -0.45 -16.58 -50.88
N ASP A 867 -0.74 -16.20 -49.63
CA ASP A 867 -0.27 -14.95 -49.05
C ASP A 867 1.24 -14.94 -48.81
N GLY A 868 1.83 -16.07 -48.41
CA GLY A 868 3.29 -16.23 -48.33
C GLY A 868 3.96 -16.06 -49.69
N ASN A 869 3.44 -16.71 -50.73
CA ASN A 869 3.92 -16.57 -52.10
C ASN A 869 3.83 -15.13 -52.60
N LEU A 870 2.68 -14.48 -52.43
CA LEU A 870 2.48 -13.09 -52.85
C LEU A 870 3.48 -12.15 -52.17
N ARG A 871 3.72 -12.32 -50.86
CA ARG A 871 4.73 -11.53 -50.12
C ARG A 871 6.14 -11.74 -50.65
N ASN A 872 6.53 -12.99 -50.95
CA ASN A 872 7.83 -13.31 -51.54
C ASN A 872 8.00 -12.69 -52.94
N LEU A 873 6.90 -12.61 -53.69
CA LEU A 873 6.84 -11.94 -54.99
C LEU A 873 6.78 -10.40 -54.87
N GLY A 874 6.81 -9.86 -53.66
CA GLY A 874 6.82 -8.42 -53.41
C GLY A 874 5.44 -7.77 -53.36
N TYR A 875 4.36 -8.55 -53.33
CA TYR A 875 2.98 -8.06 -53.28
C TYR A 875 2.29 -8.38 -51.94
N VAL A 876 1.54 -7.41 -51.44
CA VAL A 876 0.54 -7.64 -50.39
C VAL A 876 -0.63 -6.71 -50.62
N ASP A 877 -1.82 -7.12 -50.15
CA ASP A 877 -2.99 -6.24 -50.11
C ASP A 877 -2.70 -5.03 -49.20
N PRO A 878 -2.75 -3.78 -49.70
CA PRO A 878 -2.52 -2.57 -48.88
C PRO A 878 -3.51 -2.40 -47.72
N GLN A 879 -4.64 -3.11 -47.73
CA GLN A 879 -5.60 -3.12 -46.61
C GLN A 879 -5.23 -4.13 -45.51
N SER A 880 -4.23 -4.98 -45.74
CA SER A 880 -3.86 -6.08 -44.86
C SER A 880 -2.41 -5.93 -44.34
N PRO A 881 -2.16 -4.99 -43.40
CA PRO A 881 -0.83 -4.83 -42.82
C PRO A 881 -0.43 -6.07 -41.99
N VAL A 882 0.88 -6.28 -41.85
CA VAL A 882 1.45 -7.31 -40.97
C VAL A 882 1.76 -6.78 -39.58
N SER A 883 1.97 -5.47 -39.44
CA SER A 883 2.04 -4.82 -38.14
C SER A 883 1.57 -3.37 -38.19
N ILE A 884 1.08 -2.88 -37.05
CA ILE A 884 0.68 -1.50 -36.80
C ILE A 884 1.52 -0.99 -35.63
N ALA A 885 2.21 0.13 -35.81
CA ALA A 885 2.97 0.79 -34.76
C ALA A 885 2.36 2.18 -34.48
N ALA A 886 1.85 2.36 -33.26
CA ALA A 886 1.28 3.61 -32.80
C ALA A 886 2.31 4.39 -31.96
N TYR A 887 2.75 5.54 -32.49
CA TYR A 887 3.62 6.48 -31.80
C TYR A 887 2.75 7.49 -31.06
N LEU A 888 2.87 7.54 -29.74
CA LEU A 888 1.93 8.26 -28.86
C LEU A 888 2.60 9.50 -28.25
N LYS A 889 1.83 10.57 -28.06
CA LYS A 889 2.36 11.87 -27.58
C LYS A 889 2.89 11.81 -26.15
N ASP A 890 2.17 11.11 -25.29
CA ASP A 890 2.44 10.94 -23.85
C ASP A 890 1.71 9.71 -23.29
N PHE A 891 1.88 9.45 -22.00
CA PHE A 891 1.25 8.30 -21.33
C PHE A 891 -0.27 8.41 -21.24
N ASP A 892 -0.81 9.61 -21.07
CA ASP A 892 -2.28 9.81 -21.04
C ASP A 892 -2.87 9.45 -22.41
N SER A 893 -2.23 9.88 -23.48
CA SER A 893 -2.55 9.51 -24.87
C SER A 893 -2.42 8.01 -25.09
N LYS A 894 -1.41 7.36 -24.51
CA LYS A 894 -1.26 5.91 -24.55
C LYS A 894 -2.42 5.19 -23.88
N GLU A 895 -2.79 5.59 -22.67
CA GLU A 895 -3.91 4.97 -21.96
C GLU A 895 -5.23 5.23 -22.70
N GLY A 896 -5.40 6.40 -23.32
CA GLY A 896 -6.49 6.68 -24.26
C GLY A 896 -6.53 5.71 -25.45
N PHE A 897 -5.39 5.47 -26.11
CA PHE A 897 -5.28 4.53 -27.23
C PHE A 897 -5.48 3.07 -26.81
N LYS A 898 -4.99 2.66 -25.63
CA LYS A 898 -5.29 1.33 -25.07
C LYS A 898 -6.77 1.15 -24.80
N LYS A 899 -7.44 2.19 -24.29
CA LYS A 899 -8.88 2.17 -24.11
C LYS A 899 -9.61 2.01 -25.44
N PHE A 900 -9.17 2.70 -26.50
CA PHE A 900 -9.70 2.52 -27.85
C PHE A 900 -9.57 1.07 -28.35
N ILE A 901 -8.44 0.39 -28.09
CA ILE A 901 -8.28 -1.04 -28.39
C ILE A 901 -9.22 -1.90 -27.52
N SER A 902 -9.35 -1.59 -26.23
CA SER A 902 -10.25 -2.30 -25.32
C SER A 902 -11.70 -2.20 -25.78
N ASP A 903 -12.15 -1.01 -26.17
CA ASP A 903 -13.52 -0.78 -26.64
C ASP A 903 -13.81 -1.63 -27.90
N TYR A 904 -12.84 -1.77 -28.81
CA TYR A 904 -12.92 -2.68 -29.97
C TYR A 904 -12.99 -4.16 -29.54
N ASN A 905 -12.11 -4.56 -28.62
CA ASN A 905 -12.06 -5.93 -28.13
C ASN A 905 -13.33 -6.33 -27.36
N ASP A 906 -13.92 -5.40 -26.61
CA ASP A 906 -15.15 -5.64 -25.85
C ASP A 906 -16.35 -5.78 -26.81
N ASP A 907 -16.42 -4.99 -27.89
CA ASP A 907 -17.43 -5.16 -28.95
C ASP A 907 -17.30 -6.51 -29.68
N LEU A 908 -16.07 -7.00 -29.92
CA LEU A 908 -15.84 -8.33 -30.49
C LEU A 908 -16.29 -9.46 -29.56
N LYS A 909 -15.98 -9.36 -28.26
CA LYS A 909 -16.41 -10.34 -27.25
C LYS A 909 -17.93 -10.36 -27.10
N GLU A 910 -18.60 -9.20 -27.10
CA GLU A 910 -20.07 -9.12 -27.08
C GLU A 910 -20.70 -9.82 -28.30
N LYS A 911 -20.00 -9.82 -29.45
CA LYS A 911 -20.42 -10.52 -30.68
C LYS A 911 -19.98 -11.98 -30.75
N GLY A 912 -19.26 -12.49 -29.74
CA GLY A 912 -18.78 -13.86 -29.67
C GLY A 912 -17.53 -14.16 -30.50
N HIS A 913 -16.78 -13.13 -30.91
CA HIS A 913 -15.52 -13.24 -31.68
C HIS A 913 -14.30 -13.14 -30.77
N ASP A 914 -14.22 -14.00 -29.76
CA ASP A 914 -13.13 -14.00 -28.76
C ASP A 914 -11.74 -14.28 -29.36
N GLU A 915 -11.70 -14.94 -30.52
CA GLU A 915 -10.49 -15.29 -31.28
C GLU A 915 -9.91 -14.14 -32.11
N ASP A 916 -10.69 -13.08 -32.38
CA ASP A 916 -10.29 -11.93 -33.19
C ASP A 916 -9.83 -10.71 -32.36
N VAL A 917 -9.78 -10.84 -31.03
CA VAL A 917 -9.41 -9.74 -30.13
C VAL A 917 -7.96 -9.31 -30.34
N ILE A 918 -7.74 -8.00 -30.31
CA ILE A 918 -6.43 -7.40 -30.55
C ILE A 918 -5.53 -7.52 -29.33
N VAL A 919 -4.41 -8.19 -29.52
CA VAL A 919 -3.29 -8.27 -28.59
C VAL A 919 -2.18 -7.33 -29.05
N TYR A 920 -1.62 -6.55 -28.12
CA TYR A 920 -0.60 -5.55 -28.41
C TYR A 920 0.57 -5.62 -27.42
N THR A 921 1.70 -5.04 -27.81
CA THR A 921 2.93 -4.97 -27.01
C THR A 921 3.21 -3.54 -26.55
N ASP A 922 3.38 -3.33 -25.23
CA ASP A 922 3.69 -2.03 -24.60
C ASP A 922 4.98 -2.12 -23.75
N ILE A 923 6.13 -2.18 -24.43
CA ILE A 923 7.46 -2.23 -23.77
C ILE A 923 7.66 -1.02 -22.85
N THR A 924 7.27 0.18 -23.32
CA THR A 924 7.43 1.43 -22.57
C THR A 924 6.64 1.42 -21.27
N GLY A 925 5.41 0.91 -21.29
CA GLY A 925 4.58 0.75 -20.10
C GLY A 925 5.19 -0.18 -19.07
N ILE A 926 5.74 -1.31 -19.50
CA ILE A 926 6.38 -2.28 -18.61
C ILE A 926 7.62 -1.66 -17.93
N LEU A 927 8.48 -0.99 -18.71
CA LEU A 927 9.70 -0.37 -18.19
C LEU A 927 9.41 0.80 -17.23
N ILE A 928 8.49 1.68 -17.60
CA ILE A 928 8.27 2.93 -16.87
C ILE A 928 7.33 2.75 -15.68
N SER A 929 6.35 1.85 -15.75
CA SER A 929 5.46 1.59 -14.60
C SER A 929 6.23 1.15 -13.37
N SER A 930 7.25 0.31 -13.53
CA SER A 930 8.15 -0.13 -12.45
C SER A 930 8.90 1.04 -11.81
N VAL A 931 9.45 1.94 -12.63
CA VAL A 931 10.16 3.14 -12.16
C VAL A 931 9.21 4.10 -11.44
N SER A 932 8.03 4.34 -12.00
CA SER A 932 7.00 5.19 -11.39
C SER A 932 6.55 4.64 -10.04
N ASN A 933 6.34 3.32 -9.92
CA ASN A 933 5.95 2.67 -8.67
C ASN A 933 7.00 2.84 -7.56
N ILE A 934 8.29 2.66 -7.89
CA ILE A 934 9.39 2.87 -6.93
C ILE A 934 9.42 4.32 -6.44
N ILE A 935 9.26 5.28 -7.35
CA ILE A 935 9.30 6.71 -7.03
C ILE A 935 8.09 7.12 -6.20
N ASN A 936 6.90 6.59 -6.51
CA ASN A 936 5.71 6.79 -5.71
C ASN A 936 5.88 6.23 -4.29
N ALA A 937 6.45 5.03 -4.15
CA ALA A 937 6.75 4.45 -2.84
C ALA A 937 7.70 5.32 -2.02
N ILE A 938 8.81 5.79 -2.61
CA ILE A 938 9.75 6.72 -1.96
C ILE A 938 9.04 8.02 -1.57
N SER A 939 8.21 8.56 -2.46
CA SER A 939 7.44 9.78 -2.21
C SER A 939 6.49 9.63 -1.03
N TYR A 940 5.77 8.50 -0.92
CA TYR A 940 4.89 8.24 0.22
C TYR A 940 5.65 8.10 1.54
N VAL A 941 6.81 7.43 1.54
CA VAL A 941 7.67 7.34 2.73
C VAL A 941 8.15 8.73 3.17
N LEU A 942 8.58 9.56 2.23
CA LEU A 942 9.01 10.93 2.51
C LEU A 942 7.86 11.79 3.04
N ILE A 943 6.67 11.70 2.45
CA ILE A 943 5.46 12.41 2.92
C ILE A 943 5.11 11.96 4.36
N ALA A 944 5.24 10.68 4.69
CA ALA A 944 5.01 10.18 6.04
C ALA A 944 5.98 10.80 7.07
N PHE A 945 7.28 10.89 6.74
CA PHE A 945 8.26 11.54 7.62
C PHE A 945 7.96 13.02 7.87
N VAL A 946 7.53 13.76 6.84
CA VAL A 946 7.21 15.17 7.07
C VAL A 946 5.90 15.34 7.82
N SER A 947 4.95 14.45 7.66
CA SER A 947 3.71 14.48 8.44
C SER A 947 4.00 14.46 9.95
N VAL A 948 5.00 13.68 10.39
CA VAL A 948 5.49 13.70 11.78
C VAL A 948 6.08 15.07 12.15
N SER A 949 6.89 15.67 11.27
CA SER A 949 7.51 16.98 11.50
C SER A 949 6.48 18.11 11.59
N LEU A 950 5.38 18.04 10.82
CA LEU A 950 4.24 18.96 10.95
C LEU A 950 3.55 18.84 12.31
N ILE A 951 3.32 17.61 12.78
CA ILE A 951 2.70 17.37 14.09
C ILE A 951 3.56 17.99 15.18
N VAL A 952 4.87 17.72 15.19
CA VAL A 952 5.82 18.30 16.15
C VAL A 952 5.81 19.83 16.09
N SER A 953 5.78 20.41 14.88
CA SER A 953 5.70 21.87 14.69
C SER A 953 4.39 22.45 15.26
N SER A 954 3.26 21.77 15.07
CA SER A 954 1.96 22.21 15.59
C SER A 954 1.89 22.18 17.12
N ILE A 955 2.48 21.16 17.76
CA ILE A 955 2.57 21.04 19.22
C ILE A 955 3.43 22.18 19.77
N MET A 956 4.57 22.45 19.13
CA MET A 956 5.46 23.55 19.52
C MET A 956 4.73 24.90 19.49
N ILE A 957 3.96 25.16 18.43
CA ILE A 957 3.15 26.38 18.32
C ILE A 957 2.11 26.44 19.44
N ALA A 958 1.38 25.35 19.71
CA ALA A 958 0.38 25.32 20.78
C ALA A 958 0.97 25.65 22.16
N ILE A 959 2.13 25.06 22.50
CA ILE A 959 2.85 25.32 23.76
C ILE A 959 3.28 26.79 23.84
N ILE A 960 3.82 27.34 22.75
CA ILE A 960 4.30 28.72 22.76
C ILE A 960 3.15 29.72 22.86
N THR A 961 2.04 29.46 22.16
CA THR A 961 0.82 30.27 22.29
C THR A 961 0.25 30.16 23.70
N TYR A 962 0.27 28.98 24.32
CA TYR A 962 -0.14 28.79 25.72
C TYR A 962 0.69 29.64 26.69
N ILE A 963 2.02 29.64 26.56
CA ILE A 963 2.91 30.49 27.36
C ILE A 963 2.59 31.99 27.11
N SER A 964 2.29 32.37 25.86
CA SER A 964 1.89 33.76 25.52
C SER A 964 0.62 34.21 26.26
N VAL A 965 -0.35 33.30 26.43
CA VAL A 965 -1.58 33.57 27.20
C VAL A 965 -1.27 33.75 28.68
N LEU A 966 -0.48 32.86 29.27
CA LEU A 966 -0.14 32.93 30.70
C LEU A 966 0.60 34.22 31.07
N GLU A 967 1.58 34.63 30.25
CA GLU A 967 2.33 35.88 30.45
C GLU A 967 1.46 37.14 30.38
N ARG A 968 0.26 37.07 29.79
CA ARG A 968 -0.65 38.21 29.58
C ARG A 968 -1.95 38.11 30.36
N THR A 969 -2.03 37.22 31.36
CA THR A 969 -3.26 37.01 32.15
C THR A 969 -3.78 38.31 32.77
N LYS A 970 -2.90 39.17 33.32
CA LYS A 970 -3.27 40.48 33.88
C LYS A 970 -3.80 41.46 32.84
N GLU A 971 -3.21 41.48 31.64
CA GLU A 971 -3.68 42.32 30.53
C GLU A 971 -5.08 41.90 30.05
N ILE A 972 -5.32 40.58 29.97
CA ILE A 972 -6.65 40.02 29.68
C ILE A 972 -7.66 40.45 30.75
N GLY A 973 -7.27 40.43 32.03
CA GLY A 973 -8.09 40.90 33.15
C GLY A 973 -8.54 42.36 33.01
N VAL A 974 -7.62 43.25 32.62
CA VAL A 974 -7.92 44.67 32.34
C VAL A 974 -8.84 44.83 31.14
N LEU A 975 -8.60 44.11 30.05
CA LEU A 975 -9.47 44.17 28.87
C LEU A 975 -10.89 43.67 29.18
N ARG A 976 -11.02 42.57 29.94
CA ARG A 976 -12.31 42.00 30.36
C ARG A 976 -13.08 42.95 31.28
N SER A 977 -12.40 43.66 32.17
CA SER A 977 -13.03 44.63 33.07
C SER A 977 -13.52 45.90 32.36
N LEU A 978 -12.86 46.31 31.28
CA LEU A 978 -13.31 47.37 30.36
C LEU A 978 -14.43 46.93 29.40
N GLY A 979 -14.94 45.70 29.54
CA GLY A 979 -16.05 45.18 28.74
C GLY A 979 -15.65 44.46 27.44
N ALA A 980 -14.40 43.97 27.32
CA ALA A 980 -14.04 43.09 26.21
C ALA A 980 -14.77 41.75 26.32
N SER A 981 -15.44 41.33 25.25
CA SER A 981 -16.12 40.04 25.23
C SER A 981 -15.16 38.86 25.21
N LYS A 982 -15.63 37.70 25.67
CA LYS A 982 -14.88 36.44 25.61
C LYS A 982 -14.40 36.15 24.17
N GLY A 983 -15.26 36.44 23.18
CA GLY A 983 -14.93 36.31 21.76
C GLY A 983 -13.90 37.35 21.28
N ASN A 984 -13.97 38.59 21.76
CA ASN A 984 -13.00 39.64 21.43
C ASN A 984 -11.60 39.25 21.92
N VAL A 985 -11.48 38.76 23.15
CA VAL A 985 -10.20 38.29 23.70
C VAL A 985 -9.66 37.11 22.88
N ALA A 986 -10.50 36.11 22.59
CA ALA A 986 -10.12 34.97 21.76
C ALA A 986 -9.65 35.39 20.35
N SER A 987 -10.29 36.38 19.74
CA SER A 987 -9.96 36.85 18.40
C SER A 987 -8.56 37.48 18.30
N VAL A 988 -8.06 38.11 19.37
CA VAL A 988 -6.71 38.68 19.40
C VAL A 988 -5.65 37.58 19.35
N PHE A 989 -5.83 36.51 20.13
CA PHE A 989 -4.92 35.35 20.13
C PHE A 989 -5.04 34.52 18.85
N ASN A 990 -6.24 34.35 18.30
CA ASN A 990 -6.43 33.68 17.01
C ASN A 990 -5.82 34.48 15.85
N ALA A 991 -5.85 35.81 15.92
CA ALA A 991 -5.11 36.64 14.98
C ALA A 991 -3.59 36.50 15.16
N GLU A 992 -3.10 36.28 16.39
CA GLU A 992 -1.66 36.06 16.65
C GLU A 992 -1.19 34.79 15.96
N THR A 993 -1.93 33.70 16.11
CA THR A 993 -1.62 32.40 15.52
C THR A 993 -1.75 32.41 13.99
N PHE A 994 -2.70 33.16 13.45
CA PHE A 994 -2.81 33.42 12.01
C PHE A 994 -1.57 34.13 11.46
N ILE A 995 -1.14 35.23 12.10
CA ILE A 995 0.03 36.00 11.65
C ILE A 995 1.30 35.14 11.71
N ILE A 996 1.49 34.38 12.80
CA ILE A 996 2.62 33.46 12.94
C ILE A 996 2.61 32.40 11.83
N GLY A 997 1.44 31.84 11.50
CA GLY A 997 1.32 30.87 10.39
C GLY A 997 1.63 31.47 9.03
N LEU A 998 1.18 32.70 8.77
CA LEU A 998 1.51 33.40 7.52
C LEU A 998 3.02 33.62 7.40
N PHE A 999 3.69 34.08 8.47
CA PHE A 999 5.14 34.25 8.47
C PHE A 999 5.88 32.92 8.34
N ALA A 1000 5.48 31.90 9.08
CA ALA A 1000 6.09 30.56 9.03
C ALA A 1000 5.98 29.95 7.64
N GLY A 1001 4.79 29.98 7.02
CA GLY A 1001 4.56 29.49 5.67
C GLY A 1001 5.38 30.27 4.63
N THR A 1002 5.40 31.59 4.72
CA THR A 1002 6.16 32.45 3.78
C THR A 1002 7.67 32.21 3.90
N ILE A 1003 8.20 32.15 5.13
CA ILE A 1003 9.61 31.82 5.40
C ILE A 1003 9.92 30.43 4.85
N GLY A 1004 9.04 29.46 5.07
CA GLY A 1004 9.26 28.09 4.61
C GLY A 1004 9.34 27.99 3.09
N VAL A 1005 8.42 28.62 2.37
CA VAL A 1005 8.41 28.65 0.89
C VAL A 1005 9.64 29.39 0.36
N LEU A 1006 9.95 30.59 0.87
CA LEU A 1006 11.12 31.36 0.42
C LEU A 1006 12.43 30.61 0.67
N THR A 1007 12.58 30.01 1.86
CA THR A 1007 13.77 29.22 2.21
C THR A 1007 13.90 28.01 1.29
N THR A 1008 12.78 27.34 0.96
CA THR A 1008 12.78 26.20 0.02
C THR A 1008 13.24 26.63 -1.36
N VAL A 1009 12.71 27.72 -1.91
CA VAL A 1009 13.11 28.24 -3.22
C VAL A 1009 14.60 28.59 -3.23
N LEU A 1010 15.13 29.15 -2.14
CA LEU A 1010 16.56 29.40 -1.99
C LEU A 1010 17.38 28.11 -1.90
N LEU A 1011 16.89 27.09 -1.19
CA LEU A 1011 17.55 25.79 -1.08
C LEU A 1011 17.51 24.97 -2.38
N CYS A 1012 16.55 25.21 -3.28
CA CYS A 1012 16.52 24.58 -4.59
C CYS A 1012 17.80 24.86 -5.39
N TYR A 1013 18.45 26.03 -5.23
CA TYR A 1013 19.70 26.34 -5.94
C TYR A 1013 20.86 25.38 -5.59
N PRO A 1014 21.29 25.26 -4.31
CA PRO A 1014 22.34 24.31 -3.95
C PRO A 1014 21.90 22.86 -4.15
N ILE A 1015 20.62 22.52 -3.95
CA ILE A 1015 20.11 21.16 -4.22
C ILE A 1015 20.28 20.80 -5.70
N ASN A 1016 19.85 21.68 -6.61
CA ASN A 1016 19.99 21.43 -8.06
C ASN A 1016 21.46 21.35 -8.49
N TRP A 1017 22.34 22.12 -7.85
CA TRP A 1017 23.78 22.02 -8.07
C TRP A 1017 24.33 20.65 -7.66
N ILE A 1018 23.95 20.13 -6.49
CA ILE A 1018 24.33 18.79 -6.03
C ILE A 1018 23.75 17.71 -6.96
N VAL A 1019 22.46 17.79 -7.26
CA VAL A 1019 21.76 16.80 -8.10
C VAL A 1019 22.45 16.66 -9.45
N ARG A 1020 22.74 17.77 -10.14
CA ARG A 1020 23.42 17.73 -11.44
C ARG A 1020 24.82 17.13 -11.36
N LYS A 1021 25.57 17.41 -10.28
CA LYS A 1021 26.92 16.85 -10.06
C LYS A 1021 26.93 15.36 -9.75
N VAL A 1022 25.91 14.86 -9.03
CA VAL A 1022 25.86 13.46 -8.58
C VAL A 1022 25.24 12.56 -9.65
N THR A 1023 24.23 13.06 -10.36
CA THR A 1023 23.45 12.25 -11.31
C THR A 1023 23.93 12.34 -12.75
N ASP A 1024 24.66 13.40 -13.12
CA ASP A 1024 25.02 13.73 -14.51
C ASP A 1024 23.80 13.90 -15.45
N ILE A 1025 22.60 14.09 -14.87
CA ILE A 1025 21.35 14.29 -15.60
C ILE A 1025 20.98 15.77 -15.57
N PRO A 1026 21.16 16.54 -16.67
CA PRO A 1026 20.94 17.99 -16.68
C PRO A 1026 19.46 18.39 -16.60
N THR A 1027 18.55 17.50 -17.01
CA THR A 1027 17.08 17.72 -17.03
C THR A 1027 16.44 17.58 -15.65
N LEU A 1028 17.07 16.85 -14.72
CA LEU A 1028 16.55 16.65 -13.37
C LEU A 1028 16.75 17.91 -12.52
N THR A 1029 15.68 18.68 -12.33
CA THR A 1029 15.71 19.95 -11.59
C THR A 1029 14.57 20.03 -10.59
N ALA A 1030 14.91 20.12 -9.30
CA ALA A 1030 13.95 20.37 -8.24
C ALA A 1030 13.45 21.82 -8.31
N TYR A 1031 12.13 21.99 -8.32
CA TYR A 1031 11.51 23.31 -8.32
C TYR A 1031 10.17 23.27 -7.59
N LEU A 1032 9.82 24.37 -6.91
CA LEU A 1032 8.53 24.52 -6.25
C LEU A 1032 7.58 25.31 -7.15
N PRO A 1033 6.50 24.70 -7.65
CA PRO A 1033 5.48 25.44 -8.39
C PRO A 1033 4.86 26.54 -7.52
N LEU A 1034 4.59 27.71 -8.12
CA LEU A 1034 4.00 28.84 -7.40
C LEU A 1034 2.65 28.48 -6.75
N ARG A 1035 1.82 27.69 -7.45
CA ARG A 1035 0.53 27.21 -6.93
C ARG A 1035 0.73 26.35 -5.67
N THR A 1036 1.67 25.41 -5.70
CA THR A 1036 2.00 24.55 -4.56
C THR A 1036 2.53 25.37 -3.39
N GLY A 1037 3.41 26.34 -3.64
CA GLY A 1037 3.89 27.26 -2.60
C GLY A 1037 2.76 28.03 -1.91
N LEU A 1038 1.79 28.55 -2.67
CA LEU A 1038 0.62 29.24 -2.10
C LEU A 1038 -0.25 28.30 -1.25
N ILE A 1039 -0.48 27.08 -1.71
CA ILE A 1039 -1.24 26.06 -0.96
C ILE A 1039 -0.53 25.75 0.38
N LEU A 1040 0.79 25.63 0.39
CA LEU A 1040 1.56 25.38 1.61
C LEU A 1040 1.47 26.52 2.62
N ILE A 1041 1.41 27.77 2.17
CA ILE A 1041 1.18 28.93 3.05
C ILE A 1041 -0.22 28.82 3.70
N VAL A 1042 -1.24 28.47 2.92
CA VAL A 1042 -2.60 28.28 3.44
C VAL A 1042 -2.65 27.13 4.45
N ILE A 1043 -2.01 26.00 4.16
CA ILE A 1043 -1.90 24.86 5.08
C ILE A 1043 -1.21 25.29 6.39
N SER A 1044 -0.13 26.06 6.30
CA SER A 1044 0.58 26.58 7.48
C SER A 1044 -0.35 27.41 8.36
N ILE A 1045 -1.10 28.35 7.78
CA ILE A 1045 -2.08 29.18 8.50
C ILE A 1045 -3.15 28.31 9.18
N VAL A 1046 -3.71 27.33 8.45
CA VAL A 1046 -4.75 26.46 8.99
C VAL A 1046 -4.22 25.65 10.18
N LEU A 1047 -3.04 25.05 10.06
CA LEU A 1047 -2.41 24.28 11.13
C LEU A 1047 -2.11 25.15 12.36
N THR A 1048 -1.57 26.36 12.17
CA THR A 1048 -1.24 27.24 13.29
C THR A 1048 -2.49 27.77 13.99
N VAL A 1049 -3.55 28.09 13.23
CA VAL A 1049 -4.83 28.51 13.79
C VAL A 1049 -5.45 27.37 14.60
N ILE A 1050 -5.48 26.14 14.07
CA ILE A 1050 -5.99 24.96 14.79
C ILE A 1050 -5.22 24.74 16.09
N ALA A 1051 -3.89 24.78 16.05
CA ALA A 1051 -3.04 24.67 17.24
C ALA A 1051 -3.31 25.78 18.26
N GLY A 1052 -3.68 26.98 17.80
CA GLY A 1052 -4.00 28.15 18.60
C GLY A 1052 -5.38 28.15 19.27
N ILE A 1053 -6.33 27.32 18.80
CA ILE A 1053 -7.71 27.32 19.31
C ILE A 1053 -7.77 26.98 20.80
N ILE A 1054 -6.99 26.00 21.25
CA ILE A 1054 -7.02 25.54 22.65
C ILE A 1054 -6.50 26.66 23.59
N PRO A 1055 -5.30 27.23 23.39
CA PRO A 1055 -4.83 28.37 24.18
C PRO A 1055 -5.78 29.57 24.15
N SER A 1056 -6.34 29.91 22.98
CA SER A 1056 -7.29 31.01 22.83
C SER A 1056 -8.58 30.79 23.64
N ARG A 1057 -9.08 29.55 23.68
CA ARG A 1057 -10.20 29.14 24.54
C ARG A 1057 -9.88 29.15 26.03
N MET A 1058 -8.61 29.04 26.42
CA MET A 1058 -8.22 29.23 27.81
C MET A 1058 -8.21 30.72 28.16
N ALA A 1059 -7.63 31.56 27.30
CA ALA A 1059 -7.59 33.02 27.46
C ALA A 1059 -8.99 33.63 27.64
N MET A 1060 -10.00 33.15 26.90
CA MET A 1060 -11.37 33.66 27.00
C MET A 1060 -12.08 33.31 28.32
N LYS A 1061 -11.60 32.28 29.04
CA LYS A 1061 -12.20 31.79 30.30
C LYS A 1061 -11.58 32.44 31.54
N CYS A 1062 -10.57 33.29 31.39
CA CYS A 1062 -9.99 34.04 32.50
C CYS A 1062 -11.05 34.95 33.14
N ASP A 1063 -11.26 34.79 34.45
CA ASP A 1063 -12.10 35.65 35.26
C ASP A 1063 -11.39 36.99 35.54
N PRO A 1064 -11.99 38.15 35.21
CA PRO A 1064 -11.36 39.45 35.42
C PRO A 1064 -10.97 39.71 36.88
N VAL A 1065 -11.76 39.28 37.87
CA VAL A 1065 -11.46 39.55 39.28
C VAL A 1065 -10.23 38.75 39.72
N THR A 1066 -10.17 37.47 39.36
CA THR A 1066 -9.02 36.61 39.65
C THR A 1066 -7.76 37.10 38.90
N ALA A 1067 -7.89 37.44 37.61
CA ALA A 1067 -6.77 37.89 36.78
C ALA A 1067 -6.14 39.23 37.24
N LEU A 1068 -6.95 40.13 37.82
CA LEU A 1068 -6.47 41.40 38.36
C LEU A 1068 -5.82 41.26 39.75
N ARG A 1069 -6.05 40.14 40.44
CA ARG A 1069 -5.46 39.81 41.75
C ARG A 1069 -4.18 38.98 41.66
N THR A 1070 -3.97 38.26 40.56
CA THR A 1070 -2.70 37.58 40.27
C THR A 1070 -1.57 38.59 40.04
N GLU A 1071 -0.47 38.46 40.78
CA GLU A 1071 0.77 39.21 40.55
C GLU A 1071 1.54 38.69 39.34
#